data_AF-A0AAN6SPR6-F1
#
_entry.id   AF-A0AAN6SPR6-F1
#
_cell.length_a   1.000
_cell.length_b   1.000
_cell.length_c   1.000
_cell.angle_alpha   90.00
_cell.angle_beta   90.00
_cell.angle_gamma   90.00
#
_symmetry.space_group_name_H-M   'P 1'
#
loop_
_entity.id
_entity.type
_entity.pdbx_description
1 polymer ?
#
loop_
_entity_poly.entity_id
_entity_poly.type
_entity_poly.pdbx_seq_one_letter_code
_entity_poly.pdbx_strand_id
1 'polypeptide(L)'
;MAAVTTTPAPAGDSSSSPDEPPKKTLRSYIWDADSHLKSPQERRLLLKLDLAILIIGCFGFFMKFLDQTNMISAYISGMREDLSMLGNEYTYATTTYTVGYAIMQIPSTLIVQKIPPSIWLGAMEVGWGIWTFAQAGLSSSSQLYAFRFLVGLFEASFSPVVLYVIGGWYTKTELAKRTTLFQITAPLGAAFSGYLQAAVYEKLDGRNGLAGWRWLYIICGLMTVPVGIATFFFFPDTPYKKKPWFLTEEEHAIALRRVQNVGIAPPAKITWRTFTRILGRWRIYAFVFGYVLYGCSSLAGGFFGIWLKSEGFSVVDSNVIPSGTWLISGFLSLTWGYLSDITKSSFAWAHEVCRDDNEERAIVASGMNGMSYAILAWLPIIIFPQTMAPDFRYGFPASFGLLIVAVIGAGIAGVSAAAYLLKEGLSVTVFERSSVGGGIWHFDERIPADLQYPNQRPSLGDYQVSQRGEFGSLTPPPESSAGYPDSDPDIELRFAPPGPCYAGLKNNIPTSVLVSSLGPWPEGTEQKISQELAERYIRGLATLHGVTAVTRVHTRVDEVKASPDGGGWEVRTVSLEKRHGAARLRERLWHFDLVVVATGHYCTPRIPGFVGLKEWKAAFPDRIIHSKQYRRPQRFQGQNVLIIGAGVSSSDICRELVGIANKVYQSVRGGAYDTPIHMLPESTIRVGPIEEFQPPIPGQILLKDGQILQDIHAVVLATGYITSYPFLSHLHSDNTALDEADENILITSDGEMVHNLHKDIFYIPNPTLAFIGVPYHAAAFTLFGFQAQVLARVFAGKARLPSRAEMVEEYKKKVEEKGRGRSFHSLAGHGAEVGYVREIVEWVNRDGEALGEPKVEAHAEEWVKEYEEFKTRITEECCPDGHTPEPLSP
;
A
#
# COMPACT_ATOMS: atom_id res chain seq x y z
N MET A 1 42.29 87.70 5.90
CA MET A 1 40.89 87.77 6.36
C MET A 1 40.13 88.63 5.38
N ALA A 2 39.27 88.04 4.55
CA ALA A 2 38.39 88.78 3.67
C ALA A 2 37.14 87.94 3.44
N ALA A 3 36.02 88.37 4.02
CA ALA A 3 34.68 87.97 3.62
C ALA A 3 34.15 89.06 2.69
N VAL A 4 33.86 88.72 1.44
CA VAL A 4 33.13 89.60 0.51
C VAL A 4 32.19 88.75 -0.33
N THR A 5 30.92 89.13 -0.23
CA THR A 5 29.77 88.92 -1.12
C THR A 5 30.04 88.60 -2.59
N THR A 6 29.27 87.67 -3.15
CA THR A 6 28.93 87.64 -4.58
C THR A 6 27.45 87.30 -4.79
N THR A 7 26.75 88.23 -5.44
CA THR A 7 25.45 88.08 -6.13
C THR A 7 25.64 87.37 -7.49
N PRO A 8 24.57 86.93 -8.17
CA PRO A 8 24.59 85.77 -9.09
C PRO A 8 24.92 86.12 -10.54
N ALA A 9 25.37 85.12 -11.30
CA ALA A 9 25.58 85.14 -12.75
C ALA A 9 24.69 84.09 -13.46
N PRO A 10 24.40 84.25 -14.76
CA PRO A 10 23.09 83.94 -15.35
C PRO A 10 22.93 82.53 -15.94
N ALA A 11 21.68 82.23 -16.27
CA ALA A 11 21.18 81.01 -16.89
C ALA A 11 22.03 80.49 -18.06
N GLY A 12 22.41 79.21 -17.96
CA GLY A 12 22.70 78.36 -19.11
C GLY A 12 21.53 77.39 -19.27
N ASP A 13 20.80 77.51 -20.37
CA ASP A 13 19.82 76.53 -20.83
C ASP A 13 20.49 75.17 -21.03
N SER A 14 20.05 74.17 -20.27
CA SER A 14 19.85 72.83 -20.81
C SER A 14 18.58 72.24 -20.18
N SER A 15 17.53 72.28 -20.99
CA SER A 15 16.33 71.50 -20.80
C SER A 15 16.68 70.01 -20.70
N SER A 16 16.70 69.45 -19.48
CA SER A 16 16.46 68.02 -19.28
C SER A 16 15.09 67.86 -18.65
N SER A 17 14.15 67.39 -19.46
CA SER A 17 12.87 66.79 -19.06
C SER A 17 13.00 65.96 -17.78
N PRO A 18 11.93 65.80 -16.97
CA PRO A 18 11.93 64.78 -15.92
C PRO A 18 12.17 63.43 -16.60
N ASP A 19 13.31 62.79 -16.29
CA ASP A 19 13.74 61.54 -16.89
C ASP A 19 12.58 60.53 -16.90
N GLU A 20 12.13 60.15 -18.10
CA GLU A 20 11.26 59.00 -18.30
C GLU A 20 11.94 57.79 -17.64
N PRO A 21 11.24 57.00 -16.79
CA PRO A 21 11.87 55.84 -16.17
C PRO A 21 12.41 54.90 -17.26
N PRO A 22 13.67 54.43 -17.15
CA PRO A 22 14.32 53.70 -18.22
C PRO A 22 13.47 52.50 -18.66
N LYS A 23 13.22 52.39 -19.98
CA LYS A 23 12.36 51.33 -20.55
C LYS A 23 12.84 49.95 -20.10
N LYS A 24 11.92 49.13 -19.56
CA LYS A 24 12.18 47.73 -19.20
C LYS A 24 12.61 46.96 -20.45
N THR A 25 13.84 46.46 -20.46
CA THR A 25 14.38 45.61 -21.52
C THR A 25 13.94 44.16 -21.32
N LEU A 26 13.92 43.34 -22.37
CA LEU A 26 13.63 41.89 -22.26
C LEU A 26 14.51 41.21 -21.19
N ARG A 27 15.77 41.65 -21.07
CA ARG A 27 16.73 41.21 -20.05
C ARG A 27 16.25 41.47 -18.62
N SER A 28 15.43 42.51 -18.40
CA SER A 28 14.83 42.79 -17.09
C SER A 28 13.68 41.86 -16.72
N TYR A 29 13.02 41.24 -17.70
CA TYR A 29 12.03 40.20 -17.45
C TYR A 29 12.67 38.83 -17.19
N ILE A 30 13.78 38.54 -17.87
CA ILE A 30 14.45 37.23 -17.81
C ILE A 30 15.41 37.14 -16.61
N TRP A 31 16.33 38.09 -16.45
CA TRP A 31 17.42 38.02 -15.46
C TRP A 31 17.21 38.98 -14.28
N ASP A 32 17.73 40.21 -14.29
CA ASP A 32 17.58 41.11 -13.15
C ASP A 32 16.40 42.08 -13.34
N ALA A 33 15.40 42.08 -12.46
CA ALA A 33 14.22 42.97 -12.57
C ALA A 33 14.58 44.46 -12.61
N ASP A 34 15.66 44.84 -11.91
CA ASP A 34 16.25 46.17 -11.83
C ASP A 34 17.40 46.38 -12.83
N SER A 35 17.60 45.46 -13.79
CA SER A 35 18.63 45.55 -14.84
C SER A 35 18.66 46.93 -15.51
N HIS A 36 17.49 47.50 -15.77
CA HIS A 36 17.29 48.79 -16.44
C HIS A 36 17.76 50.00 -15.60
N LEU A 37 17.89 49.85 -14.28
CA LEU A 37 18.33 50.89 -13.33
C LEU A 37 19.85 50.86 -13.05
N LYS A 38 20.54 49.78 -13.43
CA LYS A 38 21.99 49.59 -13.17
C LYS A 38 22.88 50.24 -14.22
N SER A 39 24.01 50.81 -13.80
CA SER A 39 24.98 51.43 -14.71
C SER A 39 25.67 50.38 -15.62
N PRO A 40 26.22 50.77 -16.78
CA PRO A 40 26.96 49.84 -17.66
C PRO A 40 28.16 49.17 -16.98
N GLN A 41 28.82 49.88 -16.07
CA GLN A 41 29.95 49.36 -15.27
C GLN A 41 29.47 48.32 -14.25
N GLU A 42 28.35 48.57 -13.58
CA GLU A 42 27.73 47.64 -12.64
C GLU A 42 27.26 46.35 -13.32
N ARG A 43 26.71 46.45 -14.54
CA ARG A 43 26.32 45.27 -15.34
C ARG A 43 27.53 44.40 -15.74
N ARG A 44 28.68 45.02 -16.06
CA ARG A 44 29.92 44.29 -16.38
C ARG A 44 30.50 43.61 -15.14
N LEU A 45 30.47 44.29 -13.99
CA LEU A 45 30.86 43.72 -12.70
C LEU A 45 30.01 42.48 -12.37
N LEU A 46 28.68 42.58 -12.50
CA LEU A 46 27.78 41.46 -12.26
C LEU A 46 28.06 40.28 -13.20
N LEU A 47 28.33 40.52 -14.48
CA LEU A 47 28.68 39.44 -15.40
C LEU A 47 29.97 38.72 -14.98
N LYS A 48 31.00 39.45 -14.54
CA LYS A 48 32.25 38.84 -14.04
C LYS A 48 32.02 38.02 -12.77
N LEU A 49 31.20 38.53 -11.85
CA LEU A 49 30.82 37.81 -10.62
C LEU A 49 29.96 36.58 -10.93
N ASP A 50 29.03 36.68 -11.88
CA ASP A 50 28.19 35.57 -12.34
C ASP A 50 29.07 34.46 -12.93
N LEU A 51 30.02 34.81 -13.81
CA LEU A 51 30.96 33.86 -14.39
C LEU A 51 31.86 33.20 -13.34
N ALA A 52 32.32 33.93 -12.32
CA ALA A 52 33.21 33.38 -11.29
C ALA A 52 32.47 32.54 -10.23
N ILE A 53 31.36 33.07 -9.69
CA ILE A 53 30.64 32.44 -8.57
C ILE A 53 29.66 31.38 -9.08
N LEU A 54 28.87 31.70 -10.11
CA LEU A 54 27.79 30.79 -10.54
C LEU A 54 28.31 29.64 -11.36
N ILE A 55 29.32 29.80 -12.24
CA ILE A 55 29.85 28.65 -12.99
C ILE A 55 30.44 27.62 -12.03
N ILE A 56 31.30 28.05 -11.11
CA ILE A 56 31.93 27.17 -10.12
C ILE A 56 30.89 26.59 -9.16
N GLY A 57 30.00 27.44 -8.63
CA GLY A 57 28.93 27.01 -7.74
C GLY A 57 27.99 26.00 -8.41
N CYS A 58 27.53 26.29 -9.62
CA CYS A 58 26.61 25.41 -10.38
C CYS A 58 27.28 24.09 -10.75
N PHE A 59 28.51 24.12 -11.23
CA PHE A 59 29.24 22.92 -11.63
C PHE A 59 29.63 22.07 -10.42
N GLY A 60 30.08 22.68 -9.33
CA GLY A 60 30.34 21.95 -8.09
C GLY A 60 29.07 21.36 -7.47
N PHE A 61 27.93 22.06 -7.51
CA PHE A 61 26.65 21.52 -7.03
C PHE A 61 26.10 20.42 -7.95
N PHE A 62 26.33 20.54 -9.25
CA PHE A 62 26.06 19.47 -10.21
C PHE A 62 26.88 18.22 -9.88
N MET A 63 28.20 18.36 -9.68
CA MET A 63 29.08 17.26 -9.27
C MET A 63 28.64 16.66 -7.93
N LYS A 64 28.13 17.48 -7.01
CA LYS A 64 27.65 17.05 -5.70
C LYS A 64 26.51 16.04 -5.82
N PHE A 65 25.46 16.39 -6.56
CA PHE A 65 24.31 15.51 -6.74
C PHE A 65 24.60 14.32 -7.65
N LEU A 66 25.54 14.48 -8.58
CA LEU A 66 26.08 13.38 -9.36
C LEU A 66 26.72 12.33 -8.43
N ASP A 67 27.62 12.74 -7.52
CA ASP A 67 28.29 11.84 -6.57
C ASP A 67 27.33 11.18 -5.57
N GLN A 68 26.33 11.91 -5.07
CA GLN A 68 25.32 11.34 -4.19
C GLN A 68 24.52 10.23 -4.90
N THR A 69 24.13 10.47 -6.16
CA THR A 69 23.35 9.53 -6.97
C THR A 69 24.17 8.34 -7.46
N ASN A 70 25.49 8.51 -7.63
CA ASN A 70 26.40 7.43 -8.00
C ASN A 70 26.34 6.24 -7.04
N MET A 71 25.97 6.44 -5.77
CA MET A 71 25.82 5.33 -4.82
C MET A 71 24.83 4.29 -5.30
N ILE A 72 23.62 4.75 -5.65
CA ILE A 72 22.52 3.87 -5.99
C ILE A 72 22.72 3.29 -7.39
N SER A 73 23.24 4.10 -8.32
CA SER A 73 23.63 3.67 -9.66
C SER A 73 24.73 2.60 -9.63
N ALA A 74 25.79 2.78 -8.84
CA ALA A 74 26.82 1.76 -8.63
C ALA A 74 26.23 0.49 -7.98
N TYR A 75 25.32 0.66 -7.01
CA TYR A 75 24.71 -0.45 -6.27
C TYR A 75 23.87 -1.34 -7.19
N ILE A 76 23.10 -0.77 -8.09
CA ILE A 76 22.31 -1.55 -9.07
C ILE A 76 23.17 -2.10 -10.22
N SER A 77 24.35 -1.51 -10.50
CA SER A 77 25.26 -1.89 -11.59
C SER A 77 26.48 -2.73 -11.17
N GLY A 78 26.36 -3.57 -10.15
CA GLY A 78 27.37 -4.60 -9.84
C GLY A 78 28.16 -4.40 -8.54
N MET A 79 28.06 -3.24 -7.88
CA MET A 79 28.77 -3.01 -6.60
C MET A 79 28.26 -3.90 -5.48
N ARG A 80 26.95 -4.20 -5.46
CA ARG A 80 26.35 -5.12 -4.48
C ARG A 80 26.99 -6.50 -4.57
N GLU A 81 27.12 -7.01 -5.79
CA GLU A 81 27.66 -8.33 -6.08
C GLU A 81 29.18 -8.38 -5.86
N ASP A 82 29.93 -7.36 -6.31
CA ASP A 82 31.40 -7.28 -6.18
C ASP A 82 31.87 -7.15 -4.72
N LEU A 83 31.15 -6.38 -3.89
CA LEU A 83 31.46 -6.21 -2.47
C LEU A 83 30.75 -7.22 -1.55
N SER A 84 29.95 -8.14 -2.12
CA SER A 84 29.13 -9.10 -1.38
C SER A 84 28.25 -8.44 -0.30
N MET A 85 27.58 -7.34 -0.67
CA MET A 85 26.78 -6.55 0.27
C MET A 85 25.50 -7.29 0.69
N LEU A 86 25.34 -7.55 1.99
CA LEU A 86 24.20 -8.27 2.57
C LEU A 86 23.38 -7.38 3.52
N GLY A 87 22.16 -7.79 3.87
CA GLY A 87 21.35 -7.11 4.89
C GLY A 87 21.09 -5.61 4.61
N ASN A 88 21.50 -4.75 5.54
CA ASN A 88 21.29 -3.29 5.53
C ASN A 88 22.55 -2.47 5.17
N GLU A 89 23.58 -3.10 4.61
CA GLU A 89 24.88 -2.48 4.36
C GLU A 89 24.84 -1.25 3.43
N TYR A 90 23.96 -1.23 2.42
CA TYR A 90 23.77 -0.05 1.57
C TYR A 90 23.20 1.13 2.38
N THR A 91 22.20 0.86 3.23
CA THR A 91 21.58 1.86 4.09
C THR A 91 22.60 2.40 5.10
N TYR A 92 23.47 1.54 5.63
CA TYR A 92 24.56 1.95 6.51
C TYR A 92 25.59 2.83 5.79
N ALA A 93 25.99 2.51 4.56
CA ALA A 93 26.90 3.35 3.79
C ALA A 93 26.33 4.73 3.46
N THR A 94 25.02 4.82 3.22
CA THR A 94 24.31 6.10 3.04
C THR A 94 24.21 6.88 4.36
N THR A 95 24.04 6.15 5.47
CA THR A 95 24.00 6.72 6.82
C THR A 95 25.35 7.31 7.22
N THR A 96 26.47 6.60 7.05
CA THR A 96 27.79 7.08 7.47
C THR A 96 28.20 8.34 6.72
N TYR A 97 27.84 8.42 5.43
CA TYR A 97 27.93 9.66 4.66
C TYR A 97 27.14 10.80 5.32
N THR A 98 25.86 10.54 5.64
CA THR A 98 24.96 11.54 6.24
C THR A 98 25.47 12.03 7.61
N VAL A 99 26.03 11.12 8.41
CA VAL A 99 26.67 11.45 9.69
C VAL A 99 27.89 12.35 9.48
N GLY A 100 28.79 12.01 8.56
CA GLY A 100 29.94 12.84 8.22
C GLY A 100 29.53 14.24 7.75
N TYR A 101 28.49 14.30 6.91
CA TYR A 101 27.91 15.54 6.42
C TYR A 101 27.37 16.41 7.55
N ALA A 102 26.53 15.84 8.42
CA ALA A 102 25.95 16.55 9.56
C ALA A 102 27.01 17.09 10.53
N ILE A 103 28.07 16.33 10.79
CA ILE A 103 29.15 16.73 11.70
C ILE A 103 29.90 17.95 11.18
N MET A 104 30.29 17.98 9.89
CA MET A 104 31.12 19.07 9.35
C MET A 104 30.30 20.30 8.91
N GLN A 105 28.99 20.16 8.71
CA GLN A 105 28.15 21.26 8.24
C GLN A 105 28.20 22.49 9.15
N ILE A 106 28.05 22.32 10.48
CA ILE A 106 28.10 23.43 11.44
C ILE A 106 29.53 23.98 11.57
N PRO A 107 30.57 23.17 11.87
CA PRO A 107 31.96 23.65 11.94
C PRO A 107 32.40 24.41 10.69
N SER A 108 32.07 23.91 9.49
CA SER A 108 32.47 24.54 8.23
C SER A 108 31.91 25.95 8.07
N THR A 109 30.64 26.18 8.43
CA THR A 109 30.02 27.52 8.42
C THR A 109 30.66 28.50 9.41
N LEU A 110 31.28 28.00 10.48
CA LEU A 110 32.01 28.83 11.45
C LEU A 110 33.45 29.07 10.98
N ILE A 111 34.09 28.08 10.36
CA ILE A 111 35.46 28.16 9.86
C ILE A 111 35.56 29.19 8.72
N VAL A 112 34.59 29.21 7.80
CA VAL A 112 34.59 30.15 6.66
C VAL A 112 34.47 31.63 7.06
N GLN A 113 34.02 31.91 8.29
CA GLN A 113 34.02 33.27 8.83
C GLN A 113 35.45 33.73 9.17
N LYS A 114 36.33 32.80 9.55
CA LYS A 114 37.73 33.06 9.91
C LYS A 114 38.66 32.88 8.71
N ILE A 115 38.52 31.78 7.98
CA ILE A 115 39.36 31.40 6.84
C ILE A 115 38.73 31.94 5.54
N PRO A 116 39.53 32.38 4.54
CA PRO A 116 39.01 32.74 3.22
C PRO A 116 38.17 31.61 2.58
N PRO A 117 36.94 31.89 2.11
CA PRO A 117 36.11 30.90 1.42
C PRO A 117 36.82 30.17 0.29
N SER A 118 37.62 30.85 -0.52
CA SER A 118 38.37 30.28 -1.65
C SER A 118 39.30 29.13 -1.22
N ILE A 119 40.04 29.31 -0.14
CA ILE A 119 40.99 28.34 0.40
C ILE A 119 40.27 27.17 1.06
N TRP A 120 39.30 27.47 1.93
CA TRP A 120 38.59 26.44 2.67
C TRP A 120 37.73 25.56 1.74
N LEU A 121 36.95 26.18 0.85
CA LEU A 121 36.11 25.46 -0.10
C LEU A 121 36.93 24.64 -1.09
N GLY A 122 38.01 25.23 -1.66
CA GLY A 122 38.90 24.51 -2.57
C GLY A 122 39.57 23.30 -1.91
N ALA A 123 40.06 23.44 -0.67
CA ALA A 123 40.64 22.31 0.06
C ALA A 123 39.61 21.20 0.36
N MET A 124 38.38 21.58 0.70
CA MET A 124 37.28 20.65 0.93
C MET A 124 36.88 19.91 -0.34
N GLU A 125 36.76 20.60 -1.47
CA GLU A 125 36.41 19.99 -2.78
C GLU A 125 37.50 19.05 -3.30
N VAL A 126 38.78 19.42 -3.17
CA VAL A 126 39.89 18.52 -3.55
C VAL A 126 39.89 17.28 -2.65
N GLY A 127 39.70 17.45 -1.33
CA GLY A 127 39.58 16.33 -0.40
C GLY A 127 38.41 15.41 -0.75
N TRP A 128 37.24 15.98 -1.05
CA TRP A 128 36.07 15.25 -1.53
C TRP A 128 36.38 14.45 -2.80
N GLY A 129 36.94 15.09 -3.84
CA GLY A 129 37.28 14.43 -5.10
C GLY A 129 38.29 13.29 -4.94
N ILE A 130 39.28 13.43 -4.06
CA ILE A 130 40.25 12.37 -3.73
C ILE A 130 39.55 11.17 -3.10
N TRP A 131 38.69 11.38 -2.10
CA TRP A 131 37.98 10.28 -1.45
C TRP A 131 36.91 9.66 -2.35
N THR A 132 36.28 10.42 -3.26
CA THR A 132 35.43 9.88 -4.32
C THR A 132 36.22 8.96 -5.25
N PHE A 133 37.36 9.42 -5.76
CA PHE A 133 38.25 8.61 -6.62
C PHE A 133 38.70 7.33 -5.92
N ALA A 134 39.06 7.42 -4.65
CA ALA A 134 39.59 6.30 -3.87
C ALA A 134 38.53 5.19 -3.63
N GLN A 135 37.23 5.48 -3.75
CA GLN A 135 36.17 4.47 -3.68
C GLN A 135 36.23 3.43 -4.81
N ALA A 136 36.89 3.72 -5.93
CA ALA A 136 37.09 2.75 -7.01
C ALA A 136 37.96 1.55 -6.60
N GLY A 137 38.78 1.70 -5.56
CA GLY A 137 39.70 0.68 -5.04
C GLY A 137 39.14 -0.19 -3.91
N LEU A 138 37.85 -0.07 -3.57
CA LEU A 138 37.26 -0.78 -2.43
C LEU A 138 37.18 -2.29 -2.65
N SER A 139 37.37 -3.05 -1.57
CA SER A 139 37.23 -4.51 -1.56
C SER A 139 36.30 -5.05 -0.48
N SER A 140 35.72 -4.18 0.36
CA SER A 140 34.80 -4.57 1.44
C SER A 140 33.80 -3.46 1.79
N SER A 141 32.59 -3.84 2.21
CA SER A 141 31.55 -2.94 2.75
C SER A 141 32.05 -2.07 3.92
N SER A 142 32.94 -2.59 4.76
CA SER A 142 33.49 -1.81 5.90
C SER A 142 34.38 -0.66 5.44
N GLN A 143 35.16 -0.86 4.38
CA GLN A 143 35.96 0.21 3.77
C GLN A 143 35.05 1.26 3.12
N LEU A 144 33.97 0.82 2.47
CA LEU A 144 32.97 1.72 1.90
C LEU A 144 32.42 2.67 2.96
N TYR A 145 32.12 2.20 4.18
CA TYR A 145 31.62 3.05 5.27
C TYR A 145 32.58 4.17 5.66
N ALA A 146 33.87 3.84 5.81
CA ALA A 146 34.90 4.82 6.17
C ALA A 146 35.09 5.88 5.07
N PHE A 147 35.12 5.45 3.81
CA PHE A 147 35.26 6.36 2.67
C PHE A 147 34.02 7.24 2.52
N ARG A 148 32.83 6.67 2.73
CA ARG A 148 31.56 7.42 2.74
C ARG A 148 31.51 8.48 3.82
N PHE A 149 31.96 8.16 5.02
CA PHE A 149 32.07 9.14 6.10
C PHE A 149 32.99 10.31 5.70
N LEU A 150 34.16 10.02 5.13
CA LEU A 150 35.12 11.04 4.70
C LEU A 150 34.58 11.89 3.55
N VAL A 151 33.96 11.28 2.54
CA VAL A 151 33.26 12.01 1.46
C VAL A 151 32.22 12.96 2.05
N GLY A 152 31.34 12.48 2.95
CA GLY A 152 30.35 13.32 3.63
C GLY A 152 30.98 14.47 4.42
N LEU A 153 32.08 14.20 5.13
CA LEU A 153 32.83 15.20 5.89
C LEU A 153 33.35 16.34 5.00
N PHE A 154 34.00 16.01 3.88
CA PHE A 154 34.57 17.02 2.97
C PHE A 154 33.49 17.73 2.14
N GLU A 155 32.43 17.04 1.74
CA GLU A 155 31.35 17.60 0.90
C GLU A 155 30.41 18.55 1.68
N ALA A 156 30.31 18.42 3.01
CA ALA A 156 29.44 19.22 3.89
C ALA A 156 29.55 20.73 3.69
N SER A 157 30.76 21.20 3.38
CA SER A 157 31.11 22.60 3.28
C SER A 157 30.54 23.31 2.05
N PHE A 158 30.27 22.57 0.98
CA PHE A 158 30.06 23.15 -0.34
C PHE A 158 28.85 24.08 -0.40
N SER A 159 27.66 23.52 -0.14
CA SER A 159 26.40 24.26 -0.24
C SER A 159 26.33 25.49 0.68
N PRO A 160 26.63 25.41 1.98
CA PRO A 160 26.51 26.58 2.85
C PRO A 160 27.56 27.66 2.55
N VAL A 161 28.78 27.29 2.15
CA VAL A 161 29.84 28.26 1.82
C VAL A 161 29.53 29.00 0.52
N VAL A 162 29.05 28.30 -0.51
CA VAL A 162 28.66 28.94 -1.77
C VAL A 162 27.49 29.91 -1.54
N LEU A 163 26.46 29.50 -0.79
CA LEU A 163 25.36 30.39 -0.43
C LEU A 163 25.81 31.59 0.40
N TYR A 164 26.77 31.40 1.31
CA TYR A 164 27.37 32.49 2.09
C TYR A 164 28.09 33.51 1.19
N VAL A 165 28.86 33.05 0.19
CA VAL A 165 29.53 33.95 -0.77
C VAL A 165 28.53 34.65 -1.69
N ILE A 166 27.53 33.93 -2.22
CA ILE A 166 26.45 34.53 -3.02
C ILE A 166 25.73 35.63 -2.21
N GLY A 167 25.38 35.34 -0.95
CA GLY A 167 24.74 36.32 -0.06
C GLY A 167 25.63 37.52 0.29
N GLY A 168 26.95 37.39 0.18
CA GLY A 168 27.90 38.47 0.42
C GLY A 168 28.08 39.42 -0.77
N TRP A 169 27.98 38.93 -2.00
CA TRP A 169 28.25 39.72 -3.22
C TRP A 169 27.00 40.29 -3.91
N TYR A 170 25.87 39.61 -3.81
CA TYR A 170 24.64 39.97 -4.53
C TYR A 170 23.63 40.71 -3.66
N THR A 171 22.89 41.63 -4.26
CA THR A 171 21.81 42.37 -3.59
C THR A 171 20.51 41.56 -3.56
N LYS A 172 19.51 42.00 -2.78
CA LYS A 172 18.23 41.28 -2.61
C LYS A 172 17.48 41.02 -3.94
N THR A 173 17.56 41.95 -4.89
CA THR A 173 16.91 41.85 -6.21
C THR A 173 17.63 40.88 -7.15
N GLU A 174 18.88 40.55 -6.86
CA GLU A 174 19.77 39.71 -7.66
C GLU A 174 19.88 38.27 -7.13
N LEU A 175 19.66 38.10 -5.82
CA LEU A 175 19.93 36.87 -5.08
C LEU A 175 18.99 35.72 -5.45
N ALA A 176 17.69 35.98 -5.59
CA ALA A 176 16.67 34.95 -5.75
C ALA A 176 16.93 34.07 -6.99
N LYS A 177 17.02 34.68 -8.18
CA LYS A 177 17.22 33.97 -9.45
C LYS A 177 18.55 33.22 -9.54
N ARG A 178 19.61 33.80 -8.98
CA ARG A 178 20.93 33.17 -8.92
C ARG A 178 20.95 31.96 -7.98
N THR A 179 20.25 32.06 -6.85
CA THR A 179 20.05 30.94 -5.93
C THR A 179 19.21 29.85 -6.60
N THR A 180 18.17 30.21 -7.34
CA THR A 180 17.37 29.26 -8.12
C THR A 180 18.21 28.56 -9.19
N LEU A 181 19.02 29.28 -9.97
CA LEU A 181 19.93 28.70 -10.95
C LEU A 181 20.88 27.68 -10.31
N PHE A 182 21.47 28.06 -9.17
CA PHE A 182 22.33 27.17 -8.39
C PHE A 182 21.57 25.91 -7.93
N GLN A 183 20.33 26.03 -7.45
CA GLN A 183 19.56 24.89 -6.96
C GLN A 183 19.12 23.93 -8.08
N ILE A 184 18.83 24.42 -9.28
CA ILE A 184 18.38 23.59 -10.42
C ILE A 184 19.47 22.63 -10.90
N THR A 185 20.74 22.89 -10.61
CA THR A 185 21.80 21.98 -11.02
C THR A 185 21.80 20.67 -10.23
N ALA A 186 21.11 20.61 -9.08
CA ALA A 186 20.91 19.38 -8.31
C ALA A 186 20.17 18.28 -9.09
N PRO A 187 18.92 18.48 -9.55
CA PRO A 187 18.22 17.47 -10.33
C PRO A 187 18.93 17.15 -11.66
N LEU A 188 19.63 18.12 -12.27
CA LEU A 188 20.42 17.87 -13.47
C LEU A 188 21.63 16.94 -13.21
N GLY A 189 22.33 17.13 -12.09
CA GLY A 189 23.43 16.25 -11.66
C GLY A 189 22.95 14.83 -11.37
N ALA A 190 21.82 14.70 -10.66
CA ALA A 190 21.20 13.41 -10.37
C ALA A 190 20.76 12.68 -11.65
N ALA A 191 20.12 13.38 -12.60
CA ALA A 191 19.74 12.81 -13.88
C ALA A 191 20.95 12.32 -14.70
N PHE A 192 22.02 13.12 -14.72
CA PHE A 192 23.25 12.80 -15.46
C PHE A 192 23.95 11.55 -14.92
N SER A 193 23.93 11.32 -13.60
CA SER A 193 24.53 10.12 -12.97
C SER A 193 23.97 8.82 -13.56
N GLY A 194 22.65 8.70 -13.75
CA GLY A 194 22.04 7.51 -14.35
C GLY A 194 22.47 7.27 -15.80
N TYR A 195 22.54 8.33 -16.62
CA TYR A 195 23.03 8.24 -18.00
C TYR A 195 24.53 7.92 -18.07
N LEU A 196 25.32 8.52 -17.19
CA LEU A 196 26.75 8.25 -17.07
C LEU A 196 26.98 6.79 -16.69
N GLN A 197 26.24 6.27 -15.70
CA GLN A 197 26.37 4.88 -15.28
C GLN A 197 25.99 3.90 -16.39
N ALA A 198 24.89 4.15 -17.11
CA ALA A 198 24.48 3.33 -18.24
C ALA A 198 25.58 3.30 -19.33
N ALA A 199 26.13 4.46 -19.69
CA ALA A 199 27.18 4.57 -20.70
C ALA A 199 28.50 3.90 -20.27
N VAL A 200 28.87 4.02 -19.00
CA VAL A 200 30.06 3.36 -18.43
C VAL A 200 29.86 1.85 -18.39
N TYR A 201 28.68 1.38 -17.99
CA TYR A 201 28.35 -0.04 -17.95
C TYR A 201 28.39 -0.68 -19.33
N GLU A 202 27.82 -0.04 -20.37
CA GLU A 202 27.84 -0.59 -21.73
C GLU A 202 29.23 -0.62 -22.38
N LYS A 203 30.10 0.37 -22.10
CA LYS A 203 31.35 0.58 -22.87
C LYS A 203 32.62 0.25 -22.12
N LEU A 204 32.60 0.23 -20.79
CA LEU A 204 33.79 0.10 -19.94
C LEU A 204 33.70 -1.05 -18.93
N ASP A 205 32.55 -1.72 -18.79
CA ASP A 205 32.45 -2.88 -17.91
C ASP A 205 33.39 -4.02 -18.38
N GLY A 206 34.16 -4.57 -17.45
CA GLY A 206 35.20 -5.57 -17.72
C GLY A 206 36.47 -5.02 -18.39
N ARG A 207 36.51 -3.75 -18.80
CA ARG A 207 37.67 -3.15 -19.45
C ARG A 207 38.81 -2.96 -18.44
N ASN A 208 40.00 -3.46 -18.78
CA ASN A 208 41.15 -3.56 -17.88
C ASN A 208 40.88 -4.36 -16.59
N GLY A 209 39.90 -5.26 -16.60
CA GLY A 209 39.54 -6.08 -15.43
C GLY A 209 38.81 -5.32 -14.33
N LEU A 210 38.33 -4.10 -14.60
CA LEU A 210 37.55 -3.30 -13.65
C LEU A 210 36.06 -3.38 -13.98
N ALA A 211 35.23 -3.59 -12.94
CA ALA A 211 33.78 -3.51 -13.05
C ALA A 211 33.33 -2.07 -13.39
N GLY A 212 32.21 -1.93 -14.11
CA GLY A 212 31.68 -0.65 -14.59
C GLY A 212 31.45 0.36 -13.46
N TRP A 213 31.01 -0.10 -12.28
CA TRP A 213 30.83 0.78 -11.11
C TRP A 213 32.15 1.40 -10.61
N ARG A 214 33.29 0.74 -10.79
CA ARG A 214 34.61 1.29 -10.40
C ARG A 214 35.03 2.40 -11.36
N TRP A 215 34.77 2.23 -12.66
CA TRP A 215 35.00 3.26 -13.66
C TRP A 215 34.17 4.52 -13.41
N LEU A 216 32.94 4.37 -12.90
CA LEU A 216 32.11 5.50 -12.49
C LEU A 216 32.84 6.40 -11.47
N TYR A 217 33.35 5.82 -10.38
CA TYR A 217 34.04 6.59 -9.34
C TYR A 217 35.36 7.22 -9.82
N ILE A 218 36.09 6.55 -10.72
CA ILE A 218 37.29 7.10 -11.36
C ILE A 218 36.95 8.37 -12.16
N ILE A 219 35.93 8.28 -13.02
CA ILE A 219 35.50 9.40 -13.87
C ILE A 219 35.01 10.56 -13.01
N CYS A 220 34.20 10.28 -11.99
CA CYS A 220 33.64 11.32 -11.12
C CYS A 220 34.73 12.03 -10.30
N GLY A 221 35.67 11.28 -9.73
CA GLY A 221 36.82 11.88 -9.03
C GLY A 221 37.69 12.74 -9.95
N LEU A 222 37.93 12.30 -11.19
CA LEU A 222 38.71 13.05 -12.18
C LEU A 222 37.99 14.34 -12.64
N MET A 223 36.66 14.37 -12.59
CA MET A 223 35.87 15.57 -12.87
C MET A 223 35.84 16.53 -11.68
N THR A 224 35.76 16.03 -10.43
CA THR A 224 35.64 16.86 -9.23
C THR A 224 36.94 17.55 -8.82
N VAL A 225 38.10 16.88 -8.93
CA VAL A 225 39.39 17.46 -8.49
C VAL A 225 39.77 18.74 -9.26
N PRO A 226 39.67 18.81 -10.61
CA PRO A 226 39.91 20.03 -11.36
C PRO A 226 38.99 21.19 -10.96
N VAL A 227 37.75 20.90 -10.57
CA VAL A 227 36.80 21.91 -10.07
C VAL A 227 37.27 22.46 -8.74
N GLY A 228 37.68 21.61 -7.80
CA GLY A 228 38.27 22.05 -6.53
C GLY A 228 39.53 22.92 -6.71
N ILE A 229 40.38 22.58 -7.68
CA ILE A 229 41.54 23.39 -8.04
C ILE A 229 41.08 24.73 -8.65
N ALA A 230 40.08 24.74 -9.53
CA ALA A 230 39.53 25.96 -10.09
C ALA A 230 38.90 26.86 -9.02
N THR A 231 38.22 26.28 -8.03
CA THR A 231 37.66 26.98 -6.87
C THR A 231 38.74 27.75 -6.12
N PHE A 232 39.94 27.17 -5.95
CA PHE A 232 41.06 27.84 -5.29
C PHE A 232 41.52 29.13 -6.00
N PHE A 233 41.47 29.16 -7.34
CA PHE A 233 41.97 30.29 -8.12
C PHE A 233 40.89 31.31 -8.50
N PHE A 234 39.67 30.87 -8.78
CA PHE A 234 38.64 31.70 -9.40
C PHE A 234 37.49 32.06 -8.44
N PHE A 235 37.28 31.30 -7.37
CA PHE A 235 36.19 31.57 -6.44
C PHE A 235 36.52 32.78 -5.55
N PRO A 236 35.70 33.85 -5.53
CA PRO A 236 36.01 35.04 -4.76
C PRO A 236 35.72 34.84 -3.26
N ASP A 237 36.55 35.43 -2.41
CA ASP A 237 36.24 35.60 -0.99
C ASP A 237 35.11 36.63 -0.79
N THR A 238 34.69 36.87 0.46
CA THR A 238 33.74 37.96 0.77
C THR A 238 34.24 39.33 0.30
N PRO A 239 33.37 40.27 -0.10
CA PRO A 239 33.77 41.57 -0.63
C PRO A 239 34.63 42.41 0.35
N TYR A 240 34.52 42.16 1.66
CA TYR A 240 35.30 42.81 2.72
C TYR A 240 36.74 42.28 2.87
N LYS A 241 37.09 41.18 2.20
CA LYS A 241 38.44 40.60 2.21
C LYS A 241 39.25 41.11 1.01
N LYS A 242 40.32 40.41 0.66
CA LYS A 242 41.20 40.75 -0.46
C LYS A 242 40.43 40.82 -1.77
N LYS A 243 40.77 41.79 -2.62
CA LYS A 243 40.23 41.92 -3.97
C LYS A 243 40.45 40.63 -4.79
N PRO A 244 39.42 40.08 -5.45
CA PRO A 244 39.59 39.02 -6.44
C PRO A 244 40.51 39.47 -7.58
N TRP A 245 41.39 38.60 -8.03
CA TRP A 245 42.42 38.96 -9.03
C TRP A 245 41.84 39.39 -10.39
N PHE A 246 40.62 38.93 -10.72
CA PHE A 246 39.92 39.25 -11.98
C PHE A 246 39.13 40.57 -11.96
N LEU A 247 39.09 41.27 -10.82
CA LEU A 247 38.44 42.58 -10.67
C LEU A 247 39.45 43.73 -10.63
N THR A 248 39.10 44.87 -11.22
CA THR A 248 39.87 46.11 -11.05
C THR A 248 39.60 46.75 -9.68
N GLU A 249 40.47 47.66 -9.23
CA GLU A 249 40.25 48.39 -7.96
C GLU A 249 38.95 49.21 -7.98
N GLU A 250 38.62 49.82 -9.13
CA GLU A 250 37.37 50.56 -9.31
C GLU A 250 36.13 49.65 -9.24
N GLU A 251 36.19 48.48 -9.87
CA GLU A 251 35.11 47.49 -9.83
C GLU A 251 34.89 46.93 -8.42
N HIS A 252 35.97 46.70 -7.67
CA HIS A 252 35.88 46.24 -6.27
C HIS A 252 35.34 47.33 -5.34
N ALA A 253 35.73 48.59 -5.54
CA ALA A 253 35.15 49.72 -4.81
C ALA A 253 33.65 49.89 -5.09
N ILE A 254 33.21 49.69 -6.34
CA ILE A 254 31.79 49.68 -6.72
C ILE A 254 31.07 48.53 -5.99
N ALA A 255 31.63 47.32 -5.98
CA ALA A 255 31.06 46.18 -5.24
C ALA A 255 30.91 46.49 -3.74
N LEU A 256 31.95 47.06 -3.12
CA LEU A 256 31.93 47.41 -1.70
C LEU A 256 30.84 48.44 -1.36
N ARG A 257 30.72 49.49 -2.17
CA ARG A 257 29.67 50.52 -2.01
C ARG A 257 28.27 49.93 -2.15
N ARG A 258 28.05 49.02 -3.10
CA ARG A 258 26.75 48.36 -3.30
C ARG A 258 26.32 47.56 -2.07
N VAL A 259 27.25 46.75 -1.55
CA VAL A 259 27.02 45.89 -0.38
C VAL A 259 26.79 46.74 0.88
N GLN A 260 27.54 47.85 1.05
CA GLN A 260 27.34 48.82 2.13
C GLN A 260 25.99 49.57 2.04
N ASN A 261 25.59 49.99 0.84
CA ASN A 261 24.33 50.71 0.61
C ASN A 261 23.09 49.86 0.94
N VAL A 262 23.19 48.53 0.84
CA VAL A 262 22.11 47.60 1.16
C VAL A 262 22.15 47.15 2.63
N GLY A 263 23.14 47.60 3.41
CA GLY A 263 23.27 47.29 4.83
C GLY A 263 23.64 45.84 5.12
N ILE A 264 24.32 45.16 4.19
CA ILE A 264 24.91 43.84 4.47
C ILE A 264 26.01 44.08 5.51
N ALA A 265 25.86 43.51 6.70
CA ALA A 265 26.80 43.73 7.79
C ALA A 265 28.09 42.89 7.58
N PRO A 266 29.26 43.38 8.02
CA PRO A 266 30.47 42.57 8.06
C PRO A 266 30.24 41.34 8.98
N PRO A 267 31.00 40.24 8.80
CA PRO A 267 30.81 39.00 9.54
C PRO A 267 30.80 39.25 11.07
N ALA A 268 29.64 39.08 11.71
CA ALA A 268 29.48 39.29 13.14
C ALA A 268 29.85 38.02 13.93
N LYS A 269 30.44 38.18 15.12
CA LYS A 269 30.74 37.04 16.01
C LYS A 269 29.43 36.53 16.62
N ILE A 270 29.02 35.31 16.27
CA ILE A 270 27.92 34.62 16.95
C ILE A 270 28.32 34.40 18.41
N THR A 271 27.56 34.97 19.35
CA THR A 271 27.79 34.77 20.79
C THR A 271 26.96 33.59 21.31
N TRP A 272 27.48 32.88 22.31
CA TRP A 272 26.76 31.75 22.97
C TRP A 272 25.38 32.17 23.53
N ARG A 273 25.25 33.44 23.91
CA ARG A 273 24.00 34.04 24.40
C ARG A 273 22.93 34.16 23.31
N THR A 274 23.31 34.48 22.07
CA THR A 274 22.41 34.46 20.91
C THR A 274 21.91 33.05 20.62
N PHE A 275 22.80 32.06 20.68
CA PHE A 275 22.45 30.65 20.42
C PHE A 275 21.42 30.11 21.42
N THR A 276 21.66 30.31 22.72
CA THR A 276 20.75 29.87 23.79
C THR A 276 19.39 30.59 23.76
N ARG A 277 19.35 31.87 23.37
CA ARG A 277 18.09 32.64 23.17
C ARG A 277 17.21 32.01 22.09
N ILE A 278 17.80 31.59 20.97
CA ILE A 278 17.07 31.10 19.79
C ILE A 278 16.55 29.67 20.01
N LEU A 279 17.31 28.83 20.70
CA LEU A 279 16.84 27.49 21.10
C LEU A 279 15.59 27.55 22.01
N GLY A 280 15.38 28.63 22.76
CA GLY A 280 14.17 28.82 23.57
C GLY A 280 12.91 29.20 22.78
N ARG A 281 12.97 29.39 21.45
CA ARG A 281 11.84 29.85 20.64
C ARG A 281 11.21 28.71 19.86
N TRP A 282 9.88 28.62 19.85
CA TRP A 282 9.12 27.59 19.13
C TRP A 282 9.42 27.55 17.61
N ARG A 283 9.79 28.70 17.02
CA ARG A 283 10.04 28.87 15.59
C ARG A 283 11.06 27.88 15.06
N ILE A 284 12.18 27.65 15.77
CA ILE A 284 13.23 26.73 15.31
C ILE A 284 12.70 25.29 15.22
N TYR A 285 11.91 24.85 16.21
CA TYR A 285 11.35 23.50 16.24
C TYR A 285 10.32 23.28 15.14
N ALA A 286 9.42 24.25 14.92
CA ALA A 286 8.40 24.15 13.86
C ALA A 286 9.01 24.10 12.46
N PHE A 287 9.98 24.98 12.17
CA PHE A 287 10.64 24.99 10.86
C PHE A 287 11.54 23.77 10.63
N VAL A 288 12.26 23.31 11.65
CA VAL A 288 13.02 22.05 11.59
C VAL A 288 12.09 20.88 11.30
N PHE A 289 10.98 20.75 12.04
CA PHE A 289 10.04 19.66 11.85
C PHE A 289 9.44 19.64 10.44
N GLY A 290 8.97 20.80 9.95
CA GLY A 290 8.45 20.90 8.58
C GLY A 290 9.50 20.54 7.52
N TYR A 291 10.75 20.94 7.72
CA TYR A 291 11.83 20.62 6.78
C TYR A 291 12.22 19.13 6.84
N VAL A 292 12.13 18.49 8.00
CA VAL A 292 12.31 17.03 8.15
C VAL A 292 11.24 16.27 7.37
N LEU A 293 9.96 16.68 7.47
CA LEU A 293 8.88 16.04 6.70
C LEU A 293 9.13 16.17 5.20
N TYR A 294 9.54 17.35 4.73
CA TYR A 294 9.97 17.55 3.34
C TYR A 294 11.14 16.62 2.96
N GLY A 295 12.17 16.52 3.80
CA GLY A 295 13.29 15.62 3.59
C GLY A 295 12.88 14.15 3.49
N CYS A 296 11.98 13.70 4.36
CA CYS A 296 11.44 12.33 4.36
C CYS A 296 10.66 12.03 3.08
N SER A 297 9.80 12.96 2.64
CA SER A 297 9.03 12.80 1.39
C SER A 297 9.92 12.67 0.15
N SER A 298 11.12 13.28 0.18
CA SER A 298 12.06 13.25 -0.93
C SER A 298 12.84 11.93 -1.05
N LEU A 299 12.96 11.16 0.04
CA LEU A 299 13.71 9.89 0.06
C LEU A 299 13.11 8.82 -0.86
N ALA A 300 11.78 8.78 -0.96
CA ALA A 300 11.05 7.79 -1.74
C ALA A 300 11.48 7.77 -3.22
N GLY A 301 11.79 8.94 -3.79
CA GLY A 301 12.22 9.07 -5.19
C GLY A 301 13.56 8.39 -5.51
N GLY A 302 14.42 8.17 -4.51
CA GLY A 302 15.73 7.55 -4.70
C GLY A 302 15.67 6.05 -4.99
N PHE A 303 14.63 5.35 -4.54
CA PHE A 303 14.60 3.87 -4.57
C PHE A 303 14.00 3.26 -5.84
N PHE A 304 13.52 4.08 -6.77
CA PHE A 304 12.84 3.61 -7.98
C PHE A 304 13.70 2.68 -8.86
N GLY A 305 15.00 2.94 -8.96
CA GLY A 305 15.93 2.07 -9.69
C GLY A 305 16.09 0.68 -9.08
N ILE A 306 15.97 0.54 -7.74
CA ILE A 306 16.01 -0.75 -7.05
C ILE A 306 14.76 -1.57 -7.39
N TRP A 307 13.60 -0.91 -7.43
CA TRP A 307 12.34 -1.53 -7.82
C TRP A 307 12.38 -2.03 -9.28
N LEU A 308 12.87 -1.22 -10.22
CA LEU A 308 13.03 -1.63 -11.63
C LEU A 308 13.93 -2.87 -11.76
N LYS A 309 15.07 -2.91 -11.06
CA LYS A 309 15.96 -4.09 -11.04
C LYS A 309 15.25 -5.33 -10.48
N SER A 310 14.37 -5.17 -9.48
CA SER A 310 13.62 -6.29 -8.89
C SER A 310 12.53 -6.86 -9.79
N GLU A 311 11.93 -6.03 -10.65
CA GLU A 311 10.93 -6.45 -11.65
C GLU A 311 11.56 -7.09 -12.90
N GLY A 312 12.90 -7.15 -12.95
CA GLY A 312 13.65 -7.80 -14.03
C GLY A 312 14.01 -6.90 -15.21
N PHE A 313 13.97 -5.57 -15.04
CA PHE A 313 14.48 -4.64 -16.06
C PHE A 313 16.00 -4.75 -16.21
N SER A 314 16.52 -4.35 -17.38
CA SER A 314 17.96 -4.34 -17.64
C SER A 314 18.70 -3.36 -16.73
N VAL A 315 20.00 -3.56 -16.53
CA VAL A 315 20.84 -2.63 -15.73
C VAL A 315 20.85 -1.22 -16.33
N VAL A 316 20.80 -1.13 -17.67
CA VAL A 316 20.72 0.14 -18.40
C VAL A 316 19.39 0.83 -18.14
N ASP A 317 18.26 0.14 -18.32
CA ASP A 317 16.91 0.70 -18.11
C ASP A 317 16.71 1.11 -16.65
N SER A 318 17.21 0.31 -15.71
CA SER A 318 17.12 0.59 -14.27
C SER A 318 17.87 1.85 -13.84
N ASN A 319 18.85 2.31 -14.62
CA ASN A 319 19.56 3.58 -14.42
C ASN A 319 18.96 4.74 -15.22
N VAL A 320 18.50 4.49 -16.45
CA VAL A 320 18.02 5.52 -17.38
C VAL A 320 16.61 6.00 -17.06
N ILE A 321 15.68 5.08 -16.73
CA ILE A 321 14.28 5.42 -16.49
C ILE A 321 14.14 6.41 -15.30
N PRO A 322 14.79 6.20 -14.13
CA PRO A 322 14.71 7.15 -13.03
C PRO A 322 15.26 8.55 -13.36
N SER A 323 16.21 8.68 -14.29
CA SER A 323 16.73 9.99 -14.74
C SER A 323 15.63 10.88 -15.32
N GLY A 324 14.59 10.29 -15.93
CA GLY A 324 13.44 11.05 -16.43
C GLY A 324 12.71 11.81 -15.32
N THR A 325 12.53 11.19 -14.15
CA THR A 325 11.89 11.81 -12.98
C THR A 325 12.68 13.03 -12.49
N TRP A 326 14.01 12.95 -12.50
CA TRP A 326 14.88 14.07 -12.11
C TRP A 326 14.82 15.23 -13.10
N LEU A 327 14.76 14.96 -14.41
CA LEU A 327 14.60 16.00 -15.43
C LEU A 327 13.25 16.72 -15.31
N ILE A 328 12.17 15.97 -15.06
CA ILE A 328 10.84 16.55 -14.78
C ILE A 328 10.91 17.44 -13.54
N SER A 329 11.54 16.97 -12.46
CA SER A 329 11.74 17.75 -11.24
C SER A 329 12.52 19.05 -11.49
N GLY A 330 13.57 19.02 -12.31
CA GLY A 330 14.32 20.20 -12.71
C GLY A 330 13.48 21.22 -13.49
N PHE A 331 12.68 20.74 -14.45
CA PHE A 331 11.77 21.60 -15.22
C PHE A 331 10.66 22.22 -14.35
N LEU A 332 10.06 21.43 -13.46
CA LEU A 332 9.04 21.90 -12.50
C LEU A 332 9.62 22.92 -11.51
N SER A 333 10.85 22.71 -11.05
CA SER A 333 11.55 23.65 -10.17
C SER A 333 11.79 25.00 -10.84
N LEU A 334 12.19 24.99 -12.12
CA LEU A 334 12.34 26.19 -12.95
C LEU A 334 11.02 26.95 -13.13
N THR A 335 9.97 26.23 -13.49
CA THR A 335 8.64 26.84 -13.71
C THR A 335 8.06 27.39 -12.43
N TRP A 336 8.17 26.68 -11.30
CA TRP A 336 7.71 27.15 -10.00
C TRP A 336 8.52 28.36 -9.50
N GLY A 337 9.84 28.35 -9.68
CA GLY A 337 10.70 29.49 -9.37
C GLY A 337 10.33 30.74 -10.17
N TYR A 338 10.08 30.59 -11.47
CA TYR A 338 9.64 31.67 -12.34
C TYR A 338 8.23 32.18 -11.97
N LEU A 339 7.31 31.26 -11.66
CA LEU A 339 5.95 31.60 -11.25
C LEU A 339 5.93 32.34 -9.90
N SER A 340 6.74 31.92 -8.93
CA SER A 340 6.96 32.59 -7.64
C SER A 340 7.44 34.04 -7.85
N ASP A 341 8.40 34.26 -8.75
CA ASP A 341 8.91 35.60 -9.06
C ASP A 341 7.85 36.51 -9.72
N ILE A 342 7.05 35.99 -10.65
CA ILE A 342 5.96 36.74 -11.32
C ILE A 342 4.87 37.11 -10.32
N THR A 343 4.43 36.13 -9.53
CA THR A 343 3.33 36.30 -8.58
C THR A 343 3.75 37.07 -7.33
N LYS A 344 5.06 37.30 -7.13
CA LYS A 344 5.67 37.80 -5.90
C LYS A 344 5.29 36.97 -4.67
N SER A 345 4.85 35.72 -4.88
CA SER A 345 4.53 34.77 -3.81
C SER A 345 5.80 34.04 -3.38
N SER A 346 6.71 34.76 -2.75
CA SER A 346 7.89 34.12 -2.18
C SER A 346 7.44 33.27 -0.98
N PHE A 347 7.42 31.94 -1.14
CA PHE A 347 7.25 30.94 -0.08
C PHE A 347 8.44 30.92 0.91
N ALA A 348 8.94 32.09 1.28
CA ALA A 348 10.09 32.28 2.17
C ALA A 348 9.62 32.40 3.63
N TRP A 349 8.72 31.50 4.05
CA TRP A 349 8.04 31.57 5.35
C TRP A 349 9.01 31.72 6.53
N ALA A 350 10.14 31.00 6.50
CA ALA A 350 11.18 31.11 7.53
C ALA A 350 11.83 32.51 7.55
N HIS A 351 12.07 33.11 6.38
CA HIS A 351 12.65 34.45 6.28
C HIS A 351 11.66 35.55 6.66
N GLU A 352 10.38 35.36 6.38
CA GLU A 352 9.31 36.31 6.69
C GLU A 352 8.95 36.28 8.18
N VAL A 353 8.80 35.10 8.77
CA VAL A 353 8.53 34.92 10.21
C VAL A 353 9.72 35.36 11.07
N CYS A 354 10.96 35.16 10.59
CA CYS A 354 12.17 35.61 11.27
C CYS A 354 12.69 36.96 10.76
N ARG A 355 11.85 37.77 10.09
CA ARG A 355 12.31 39.03 9.46
C ARG A 355 12.89 40.04 10.44
N ASP A 356 12.41 40.01 11.69
CA ASP A 356 12.71 41.02 12.71
C ASP A 356 14.04 40.75 13.43
N ASP A 357 14.64 39.56 13.28
CA ASP A 357 15.91 39.18 13.91
C ASP A 357 16.81 38.45 12.89
N ASN A 358 17.84 39.16 12.40
CA ASN A 358 18.79 38.63 11.42
C ASN A 358 19.61 37.45 11.95
N GLU A 359 19.89 37.40 13.26
CA GLU A 359 20.64 36.30 13.88
C GLU A 359 19.76 35.05 14.00
N GLU A 360 18.50 35.22 14.42
CA GLU A 360 17.49 34.15 14.44
C GLU A 360 17.28 33.56 13.06
N ARG A 361 17.12 34.40 12.03
CA ARG A 361 16.90 33.96 10.65
C ARG A 361 18.05 33.10 10.12
N ALA A 362 19.30 33.46 10.42
CA ALA A 362 20.47 32.69 9.99
C ALA A 362 20.56 31.34 10.71
N ILE A 363 20.30 31.32 12.03
CA ILE A 363 20.36 30.10 12.84
C ILE A 363 19.20 29.15 12.51
N VAL A 364 17.98 29.67 12.30
CA VAL A 364 16.82 28.86 11.88
C VAL A 364 17.08 28.24 10.51
N ALA A 365 17.54 29.01 9.52
CA ALA A 365 17.83 28.49 8.19
C ALA A 365 18.94 27.41 8.19
N SER A 366 20.02 27.63 8.96
CA SER A 366 21.08 26.63 9.12
C SER A 366 20.64 25.42 9.94
N GLY A 367 19.82 25.62 10.97
CA GLY A 367 19.29 24.59 11.86
C GLY A 367 18.30 23.66 11.17
N MET A 368 17.45 24.19 10.28
CA MET A 368 16.55 23.39 9.43
C MET A 368 17.31 22.34 8.64
N ASN A 369 18.38 22.75 7.97
CA ASN A 369 19.17 21.86 7.12
C ASN A 369 19.99 20.86 7.95
N GLY A 370 20.72 21.34 8.97
CA GLY A 370 21.58 20.49 9.81
C GLY A 370 20.81 19.48 10.66
N MET A 371 19.69 19.88 11.28
CA MET A 371 18.88 18.96 12.08
C MET A 371 18.10 17.97 11.21
N SER A 372 17.73 18.36 9.99
CA SER A 372 17.15 17.43 9.02
C SER A 372 18.15 16.35 8.63
N TYR A 373 19.41 16.68 8.35
CA TYR A 373 20.43 15.66 8.09
C TYR A 373 20.70 14.79 9.33
N ALA A 374 20.62 15.34 10.55
CA ALA A 374 20.73 14.54 11.77
C ALA A 374 19.60 13.51 11.91
N ILE A 375 18.36 13.87 11.56
CA ILE A 375 17.22 12.93 11.57
C ILE A 375 17.33 11.94 10.42
N LEU A 376 17.68 12.40 9.22
CA LEU A 376 17.89 11.56 8.04
C LEU A 376 19.09 10.61 8.18
N ALA A 377 19.96 10.80 9.18
CA ALA A 377 21.04 9.87 9.46
C ALA A 377 20.52 8.53 10.02
N TRP A 378 19.49 8.54 10.87
CA TRP A 378 19.00 7.31 11.50
C TRP A 378 17.62 6.89 11.02
N LEU A 379 16.76 7.82 10.61
CA LEU A 379 15.38 7.52 10.24
C LEU A 379 15.29 6.52 9.07
N PRO A 380 16.05 6.66 7.96
CA PRO A 380 16.01 5.70 6.85
C PRO A 380 16.43 4.27 7.24
N ILE A 381 17.21 4.09 8.31
CA ILE A 381 17.53 2.75 8.84
C ILE A 381 16.26 2.05 9.31
N ILE A 382 15.32 2.81 9.87
CA ILE A 382 14.06 2.30 10.43
C ILE A 382 12.99 2.18 9.34
N ILE A 383 12.79 3.24 8.56
CA ILE A 383 11.65 3.30 7.61
C ILE A 383 12.00 2.76 6.22
N PHE A 384 13.26 2.84 5.77
CA PHE A 384 13.71 2.30 4.47
C PHE A 384 14.88 1.29 4.61
N PRO A 385 14.80 0.26 5.48
CA PRO A 385 15.83 -0.77 5.53
C PRO A 385 15.90 -1.56 4.22
N GLN A 386 17.11 -1.80 3.75
CA GLN A 386 17.40 -2.51 2.50
C GLN A 386 16.87 -3.95 2.49
N THR A 387 16.78 -4.60 3.64
CA THR A 387 16.13 -5.92 3.80
C THR A 387 14.67 -5.95 3.32
N MET A 388 14.00 -4.80 3.27
CA MET A 388 12.63 -4.66 2.78
C MET A 388 12.52 -4.18 1.33
N ALA A 389 13.65 -3.93 0.65
CA ALA A 389 13.63 -3.60 -0.76
C ALA A 389 13.05 -4.77 -1.57
N PRO A 390 12.29 -4.52 -2.65
CA PRO A 390 12.01 -3.22 -3.27
C PRO A 390 10.77 -2.48 -2.72
N ASP A 391 9.98 -3.14 -1.87
CA ASP A 391 8.65 -2.67 -1.47
C ASP A 391 8.68 -1.62 -0.35
N PHE A 392 9.78 -1.53 0.42
CA PHE A 392 10.00 -0.58 1.52
C PHE A 392 8.74 -0.31 2.36
N ARG A 393 8.26 -1.39 3.00
CA ARG A 393 6.92 -1.53 3.58
C ARG A 393 6.60 -0.56 4.71
N TYR A 394 7.61 -0.11 5.46
CA TYR A 394 7.43 0.95 6.45
C TYR A 394 7.62 2.34 5.83
N GLY A 395 8.45 2.44 4.81
CA GLY A 395 8.95 3.69 4.25
C GLY A 395 7.90 4.43 3.44
N PHE A 396 7.25 3.76 2.48
CA PHE A 396 6.22 4.42 1.69
C PHE A 396 4.98 4.76 2.53
N PRO A 397 4.42 3.86 3.36
CA PRO A 397 3.30 4.20 4.23
C PRO A 397 3.65 5.27 5.27
N ALA A 398 4.82 5.24 5.91
CA ALA A 398 5.21 6.32 6.83
C ALA A 398 5.43 7.66 6.12
N SER A 399 5.81 7.63 4.83
CA SER A 399 5.95 8.83 4.00
C SER A 399 4.59 9.42 3.57
N PHE A 400 3.54 8.60 3.49
CA PHE A 400 2.19 9.01 3.05
C PHE A 400 1.10 8.97 4.15
N GLY A 401 1.39 8.39 5.32
CA GLY A 401 0.44 8.21 6.43
C GLY A 401 -0.70 7.21 6.18
N LEU A 402 -0.56 6.24 5.28
CA LEU A 402 -1.67 5.35 4.86
C LEU A 402 -1.63 3.97 5.54
N LEU A 403 -2.79 3.48 5.97
CA LEU A 403 -2.99 2.10 6.40
C LEU A 403 -3.09 1.16 5.18
N ILE A 404 -2.44 0.00 5.27
CA ILE A 404 -2.50 -1.07 4.27
C ILE A 404 -3.41 -2.20 4.74
N VAL A 405 -4.33 -2.61 3.88
CA VAL A 405 -5.40 -3.56 4.19
C VAL A 405 -5.37 -4.76 3.25
N ALA A 406 -5.37 -5.96 3.81
CA ALA A 406 -5.64 -7.18 3.06
C ALA A 406 -7.14 -7.49 3.08
N VAL A 407 -7.71 -7.82 1.92
CA VAL A 407 -9.05 -8.41 1.82
C VAL A 407 -8.91 -9.80 1.23
N ILE A 408 -9.43 -10.82 1.89
CA ILE A 408 -9.30 -12.22 1.50
C ILE A 408 -10.62 -12.70 0.90
N GLY A 409 -10.64 -12.96 -0.40
CA GLY A 409 -11.81 -13.34 -1.20
C GLY A 409 -12.35 -12.19 -2.04
N ALA A 410 -12.66 -12.44 -3.32
CA ALA A 410 -13.24 -11.47 -4.25
C ALA A 410 -14.68 -11.84 -4.65
N GLY A 411 -15.45 -12.40 -3.71
CA GLY A 411 -16.92 -12.49 -3.81
C GLY A 411 -17.59 -11.15 -3.48
N ILE A 412 -18.94 -11.10 -3.47
CA ILE A 412 -19.68 -9.87 -3.18
C ILE A 412 -19.31 -9.23 -1.83
N ALA A 413 -18.99 -10.02 -0.81
CA ALA A 413 -18.50 -9.55 0.49
C ALA A 413 -17.16 -8.80 0.34
N GLY A 414 -16.18 -9.41 -0.32
CA GLY A 414 -14.84 -8.83 -0.51
C GLY A 414 -14.84 -7.66 -1.48
N VAL A 415 -15.65 -7.71 -2.54
CA VAL A 415 -15.85 -6.58 -3.46
C VAL A 415 -16.46 -5.40 -2.72
N SER A 416 -17.47 -5.63 -1.86
CA SER A 416 -18.06 -4.58 -1.03
C SER A 416 -17.03 -3.99 -0.05
N ALA A 417 -16.29 -4.85 0.66
CA ALA A 417 -15.23 -4.44 1.58
C ALA A 417 -14.20 -3.53 0.89
N ALA A 418 -13.61 -4.02 -0.20
CA ALA A 418 -12.55 -3.33 -0.92
C ALA A 418 -13.03 -2.01 -1.52
N ALA A 419 -14.23 -1.97 -2.10
CA ALA A 419 -14.79 -0.75 -2.68
C ALA A 419 -14.94 0.37 -1.63
N TYR A 420 -15.50 0.05 -0.46
CA TYR A 420 -15.67 1.05 0.60
C TYR A 420 -14.33 1.44 1.26
N LEU A 421 -13.40 0.50 1.45
CA LEU A 421 -12.05 0.83 1.94
C LEU A 421 -11.27 1.74 0.98
N LEU A 422 -11.36 1.49 -0.33
CA LEU A 422 -10.77 2.36 -1.35
C LEU A 422 -11.42 3.74 -1.35
N LYS A 423 -12.75 3.81 -1.18
CA LYS A 423 -13.49 5.08 -1.10
C LYS A 423 -13.05 5.93 0.10
N GLU A 424 -12.68 5.29 1.21
CA GLU A 424 -12.13 5.95 2.40
C GLU A 424 -10.62 6.26 2.29
N GLY A 425 -9.98 5.95 1.16
CA GLY A 425 -8.57 6.28 0.88
C GLY A 425 -7.54 5.31 1.46
N LEU A 426 -7.95 4.12 1.91
CA LEU A 426 -7.03 3.09 2.39
C LEU A 426 -6.34 2.36 1.22
N SER A 427 -5.13 1.87 1.45
CA SER A 427 -4.39 1.06 0.46
C SER A 427 -4.81 -0.40 0.57
N VAL A 428 -5.58 -0.88 -0.41
CA VAL A 428 -6.19 -2.22 -0.36
C VAL A 428 -5.47 -3.19 -1.29
N THR A 429 -5.26 -4.43 -0.85
CA THR A 429 -4.92 -5.57 -1.71
C THR A 429 -5.93 -6.68 -1.49
N VAL A 430 -6.58 -7.14 -2.56
CA VAL A 430 -7.54 -8.26 -2.50
C VAL A 430 -6.86 -9.53 -3.00
N PHE A 431 -7.00 -10.64 -2.27
CA PHE A 431 -6.49 -11.95 -2.68
C PHE A 431 -7.64 -12.88 -3.07
N GLU A 432 -7.61 -13.43 -4.28
CA GLU A 432 -8.58 -14.39 -4.79
C GLU A 432 -7.87 -15.63 -5.31
N ARG A 433 -8.24 -16.80 -4.77
CA ARG A 433 -7.62 -18.07 -5.16
C ARG A 433 -8.01 -18.49 -6.58
N SER A 434 -9.22 -18.15 -7.00
CA SER A 434 -9.77 -18.46 -8.32
C SER A 434 -9.14 -17.57 -9.41
N SER A 435 -9.34 -17.93 -10.67
CA SER A 435 -8.93 -17.13 -11.83
C SER A 435 -9.75 -15.84 -12.00
N VAL A 436 -10.94 -15.79 -11.38
CA VAL A 436 -11.90 -14.69 -11.51
C VAL A 436 -12.52 -14.36 -10.14
N GLY A 437 -12.93 -13.10 -9.97
CA GLY A 437 -13.81 -12.68 -8.87
C GLY A 437 -15.27 -13.06 -9.16
N GLY A 438 -16.11 -13.05 -8.12
CA GLY A 438 -17.51 -13.48 -8.18
C GLY A 438 -17.91 -14.42 -7.03
N GLY A 439 -16.92 -15.04 -6.37
CA GLY A 439 -17.14 -15.93 -5.23
C GLY A 439 -17.97 -17.16 -5.60
N ILE A 440 -18.98 -17.48 -4.79
CA ILE A 440 -19.83 -18.67 -4.99
C ILE A 440 -20.66 -18.66 -6.27
N TRP A 441 -20.82 -17.50 -6.91
CA TRP A 441 -21.59 -17.38 -8.15
C TRP A 441 -20.79 -17.78 -9.38
N HIS A 442 -19.48 -18.02 -9.24
CA HIS A 442 -18.68 -18.52 -10.33
C HIS A 442 -18.95 -20.01 -10.57
N PHE A 443 -19.51 -20.32 -11.75
CA PHE A 443 -19.69 -21.70 -12.19
C PHE A 443 -18.42 -22.26 -12.81
N ASP A 444 -17.94 -23.35 -12.22
CA ASP A 444 -16.78 -24.11 -12.68
C ASP A 444 -17.20 -25.57 -12.87
N GLU A 445 -17.09 -26.07 -14.10
CA GLU A 445 -17.49 -27.43 -14.47
C GLU A 445 -16.66 -28.51 -13.74
N ARG A 446 -15.46 -28.17 -13.26
CA ARG A 446 -14.59 -29.12 -12.53
C ARG A 446 -15.24 -29.56 -11.22
N ILE A 447 -15.01 -30.82 -10.87
CA ILE A 447 -15.52 -31.43 -9.63
C ILE A 447 -14.40 -31.40 -8.58
N PRO A 448 -14.62 -30.83 -7.39
CA PRO A 448 -13.60 -30.83 -6.34
C PRO A 448 -13.35 -32.25 -5.82
N ALA A 449 -12.11 -32.49 -5.39
CA ALA A 449 -11.72 -33.75 -4.76
C ALA A 449 -12.56 -34.05 -3.51
N ASP A 450 -12.71 -35.33 -3.19
CA ASP A 450 -13.42 -35.75 -1.99
C ASP A 450 -12.67 -35.36 -0.72
N LEU A 451 -13.43 -34.93 0.28
CA LEU A 451 -12.94 -34.78 1.66
C LEU A 451 -13.10 -36.11 2.43
N GLN A 452 -12.71 -36.09 3.70
CA GLN A 452 -12.85 -37.22 4.60
C GLN A 452 -14.33 -37.59 4.83
N TYR A 453 -14.62 -38.89 4.94
CA TYR A 453 -15.93 -39.43 5.33
C TYR A 453 -15.80 -40.15 6.68
N PRO A 454 -16.44 -39.65 7.77
CA PRO A 454 -17.10 -38.35 7.87
C PRO A 454 -16.11 -37.18 7.85
N ASN A 455 -16.62 -35.97 7.60
CA ASN A 455 -15.83 -34.75 7.67
C ASN A 455 -16.13 -34.02 8.98
N GLN A 456 -15.15 -33.99 9.90
CA GLN A 456 -15.32 -33.49 11.27
C GLN A 456 -14.17 -32.58 11.72
N ARG A 457 -13.32 -32.10 10.80
CA ARG A 457 -12.17 -31.25 11.13
C ARG A 457 -12.27 -29.90 10.44
N PRO A 458 -12.93 -28.91 11.07
CA PRO A 458 -13.04 -27.56 10.53
C PRO A 458 -11.69 -26.91 10.22
N SER A 459 -10.60 -27.24 10.93
CA SER A 459 -9.26 -26.67 10.68
C SER A 459 -8.68 -26.95 9.29
N LEU A 460 -9.08 -28.05 8.64
CA LEU A 460 -8.50 -28.47 7.36
C LEU A 460 -9.11 -27.73 6.15
N GLY A 461 -10.38 -27.34 6.24
CA GLY A 461 -11.11 -26.69 5.16
C GLY A 461 -11.28 -27.54 3.89
N ASP A 462 -11.27 -26.86 2.74
CA ASP A 462 -11.49 -27.49 1.43
C ASP A 462 -10.24 -27.56 0.54
N TYR A 463 -9.08 -27.13 1.03
CA TYR A 463 -7.78 -27.24 0.38
C TYR A 463 -6.67 -27.51 1.41
N GLN A 464 -5.58 -28.13 0.97
CA GLN A 464 -4.41 -28.33 1.81
C GLN A 464 -3.55 -27.06 1.84
N VAL A 465 -3.37 -26.49 3.03
CA VAL A 465 -2.44 -25.38 3.29
C VAL A 465 -1.01 -25.87 3.09
N SER A 466 -0.19 -25.14 2.32
CA SER A 466 1.21 -25.50 2.09
C SER A 466 2.07 -25.23 3.32
N GLN A 467 3.21 -25.90 3.44
CA GLN A 467 4.16 -25.63 4.51
C GLN A 467 4.96 -24.35 4.21
N ARG A 468 5.32 -23.60 5.28
CA ARG A 468 6.12 -22.38 5.13
C ARG A 468 7.49 -22.72 4.50
N GLY A 469 7.87 -22.02 3.44
CA GLY A 469 9.11 -22.28 2.72
C GLY A 469 9.07 -23.42 1.70
N GLU A 470 7.92 -24.11 1.54
CA GLU A 470 7.76 -25.21 0.57
C GLU A 470 8.08 -24.78 -0.87
N PHE A 471 7.77 -23.52 -1.21
CA PHE A 471 7.98 -22.96 -2.55
C PHE A 471 9.05 -21.84 -2.62
N GLY A 472 9.80 -21.63 -1.52
CA GLY A 472 10.84 -20.60 -1.36
C GLY A 472 10.32 -19.15 -1.27
N SER A 473 10.87 -18.34 -0.36
CA SER A 473 10.60 -16.90 -0.28
C SER A 473 11.74 -16.10 -0.93
N LEU A 474 11.45 -15.35 -2.01
CA LEU A 474 12.36 -14.42 -2.73
C LEU A 474 13.57 -15.03 -3.51
N THR A 475 13.42 -15.41 -4.79
CA THR A 475 14.46 -15.24 -5.86
C THR A 475 13.96 -15.59 -7.29
N PRO A 476 14.59 -15.07 -8.35
CA PRO A 476 15.01 -15.89 -9.50
C PRO A 476 16.55 -15.89 -9.68
N PRO A 477 17.19 -16.89 -10.33
CA PRO A 477 17.09 -18.35 -10.22
C PRO A 477 18.46 -18.99 -9.80
N PRO A 478 18.63 -20.34 -9.84
CA PRO A 478 19.66 -20.87 -10.71
C PRO A 478 19.04 -21.43 -11.98
N GLU A 479 19.75 -21.27 -13.09
CA GLU A 479 19.67 -22.18 -14.23
C GLU A 479 20.02 -23.60 -13.76
N SER A 480 19.11 -24.23 -13.05
CA SER A 480 19.08 -25.66 -12.88
C SER A 480 17.61 -26.05 -12.81
N SER A 481 17.17 -26.62 -13.92
CA SER A 481 16.01 -27.49 -14.01
C SER A 481 16.20 -28.67 -13.05
N ALA A 482 16.03 -28.43 -11.75
CA ALA A 482 16.09 -29.45 -10.73
C ALA A 482 14.75 -29.47 -9.98
N GLY A 483 13.85 -30.32 -10.46
CA GLY A 483 12.76 -30.86 -9.67
C GLY A 483 11.48 -30.03 -9.62
N TYR A 484 10.86 -29.75 -10.77
CA TYR A 484 9.39 -29.74 -10.77
C TYR A 484 8.95 -31.07 -11.38
N PRO A 485 8.19 -31.91 -10.66
CA PRO A 485 7.61 -33.08 -11.29
C PRO A 485 6.77 -32.63 -12.48
N ASP A 486 6.92 -33.32 -13.60
CA ASP A 486 6.18 -33.11 -14.84
C ASP A 486 4.71 -32.81 -14.54
N SER A 487 4.22 -31.71 -15.13
CA SER A 487 2.82 -31.28 -15.26
C SER A 487 1.81 -32.08 -14.42
N ASP A 488 1.67 -31.76 -13.13
CA ASP A 488 0.58 -32.29 -12.33
C ASP A 488 -0.74 -31.74 -12.90
N PRO A 489 -1.56 -32.59 -13.56
CA PRO A 489 -2.73 -32.11 -14.30
C PRO A 489 -3.82 -31.54 -13.37
N ASP A 490 -3.76 -31.88 -12.08
CA ASP A 490 -4.74 -31.51 -11.06
C ASP A 490 -4.26 -30.39 -10.14
N ILE A 491 -3.11 -29.76 -10.46
CA ILE A 491 -2.57 -28.66 -9.65
C ILE A 491 -3.55 -27.50 -9.54
N GLU A 492 -4.25 -27.16 -10.62
CA GLU A 492 -5.24 -26.08 -10.62
C GLU A 492 -6.45 -26.40 -9.74
N LEU A 493 -6.89 -27.65 -9.78
CA LEU A 493 -8.03 -28.14 -9.02
C LEU A 493 -7.73 -28.16 -7.52
N ARG A 494 -6.54 -28.62 -7.12
CA ARG A 494 -6.09 -28.61 -5.72
C ARG A 494 -5.73 -27.21 -5.23
N PHE A 495 -5.23 -26.35 -6.12
CA PHE A 495 -4.90 -24.97 -5.78
C PHE A 495 -6.15 -24.15 -5.46
N ALA A 496 -7.16 -24.18 -6.33
CA ALA A 496 -8.42 -23.47 -6.16
C ALA A 496 -9.61 -24.40 -6.38
N PRO A 497 -10.00 -25.20 -5.36
CA PRO A 497 -11.15 -26.08 -5.44
C PRO A 497 -12.43 -25.31 -5.78
N PRO A 498 -13.20 -25.77 -6.80
CA PRO A 498 -14.44 -25.15 -7.23
C PRO A 498 -15.45 -24.94 -6.10
N GLY A 499 -16.21 -23.86 -6.19
CA GLY A 499 -17.36 -23.59 -5.33
C GLY A 499 -18.53 -24.55 -5.59
N PRO A 500 -19.65 -24.37 -4.85
CA PRO A 500 -20.83 -25.23 -4.96
C PRO A 500 -21.79 -24.86 -6.09
N CYS A 501 -21.44 -23.89 -6.95
CA CYS A 501 -22.29 -23.44 -8.04
C CYS A 501 -22.56 -24.57 -9.04
N TYR A 502 -23.80 -24.66 -9.53
CA TYR A 502 -24.23 -25.62 -10.55
C TYR A 502 -24.93 -24.93 -11.72
N ALA A 503 -25.03 -25.62 -12.86
CA ALA A 503 -25.39 -24.99 -14.13
C ALA A 503 -26.80 -24.37 -14.13
N GLY A 504 -27.76 -25.03 -13.47
CA GLY A 504 -29.14 -24.55 -13.34
C GLY A 504 -29.38 -23.58 -12.18
N LEU A 505 -28.35 -23.17 -11.44
CA LEU A 505 -28.52 -22.32 -10.25
C LEU A 505 -29.13 -20.96 -10.61
N LYS A 506 -30.21 -20.64 -9.90
CA LYS A 506 -30.82 -19.31 -9.86
C LYS A 506 -30.84 -18.78 -8.44
N ASN A 507 -30.90 -17.45 -8.29
CA ASN A 507 -31.17 -16.86 -6.97
C ASN A 507 -32.52 -17.32 -6.41
N ASN A 508 -32.55 -17.52 -5.10
CA ASN A 508 -33.73 -17.89 -4.32
C ASN A 508 -34.39 -16.67 -3.64
N ILE A 509 -33.77 -15.49 -3.76
CA ILE A 509 -34.22 -14.22 -3.19
C ILE A 509 -34.41 -13.22 -4.36
N PRO A 510 -35.54 -12.49 -4.46
CA PRO A 510 -35.81 -11.56 -5.56
C PRO A 510 -34.69 -10.53 -5.77
N THR A 511 -34.43 -10.12 -7.01
CA THR A 511 -33.34 -9.17 -7.33
C THR A 511 -33.55 -7.79 -6.74
N SER A 512 -34.81 -7.38 -6.56
CA SER A 512 -35.19 -6.15 -5.87
C SER A 512 -34.66 -6.07 -4.43
N VAL A 513 -34.66 -7.20 -3.72
CA VAL A 513 -34.10 -7.28 -2.36
C VAL A 513 -32.63 -7.72 -2.35
N LEU A 514 -32.16 -8.42 -3.39
CA LEU A 514 -30.75 -8.81 -3.61
C LEU A 514 -29.93 -7.69 -4.29
N VAL A 515 -30.09 -6.44 -3.85
CA VAL A 515 -29.39 -5.27 -4.42
C VAL A 515 -28.09 -4.98 -3.68
N SER A 516 -27.08 -4.42 -4.35
CA SER A 516 -25.88 -3.90 -3.68
C SER A 516 -25.98 -2.39 -3.47
N SER A 517 -25.50 -1.91 -2.33
CA SER A 517 -25.29 -0.47 -2.09
C SER A 517 -24.26 0.17 -3.02
N LEU A 518 -23.44 -0.65 -3.71
CA LEU A 518 -22.46 -0.19 -4.69
C LEU A 518 -23.07 0.15 -6.07
N GLY A 519 -24.30 -0.28 -6.37
CA GLY A 519 -24.97 0.03 -7.62
C GLY A 519 -26.21 -0.84 -7.87
N PRO A 520 -27.24 -0.33 -8.56
CA PRO A 520 -28.48 -1.07 -8.80
C PRO A 520 -28.29 -2.17 -9.87
N TRP A 521 -29.24 -3.11 -9.92
CA TRP A 521 -29.38 -3.99 -11.08
C TRP A 521 -29.74 -3.18 -12.34
N PRO A 522 -29.36 -3.64 -13.55
CA PRO A 522 -29.84 -3.03 -14.79
C PRO A 522 -31.37 -2.97 -14.87
N GLU A 523 -31.91 -1.92 -15.47
CA GLU A 523 -33.35 -1.75 -15.65
C GLU A 523 -33.95 -2.94 -16.43
N GLY A 524 -35.10 -3.45 -15.97
CA GLY A 524 -35.75 -4.61 -16.57
C GLY A 524 -35.17 -5.98 -16.19
N THR A 525 -34.24 -6.05 -15.24
CA THR A 525 -33.72 -7.34 -14.73
C THR A 525 -34.83 -8.17 -14.08
N GLU A 526 -34.93 -9.44 -14.45
CA GLU A 526 -35.90 -10.38 -13.87
C GLU A 526 -35.66 -10.61 -12.37
N GLN A 527 -36.71 -11.03 -11.65
CA GLN A 527 -36.60 -11.33 -10.21
C GLN A 527 -35.81 -12.62 -9.93
N LYS A 528 -35.78 -13.56 -10.88
CA LYS A 528 -35.02 -14.81 -10.81
C LYS A 528 -33.96 -14.86 -11.91
N ILE A 529 -32.72 -14.56 -11.55
CA ILE A 529 -31.54 -14.50 -12.41
C ILE A 529 -30.71 -15.78 -12.32
N SER A 530 -29.95 -16.06 -13.38
CA SER A 530 -28.95 -17.13 -13.40
C SER A 530 -27.70 -16.75 -12.61
N GLN A 531 -26.92 -17.76 -12.21
CA GLN A 531 -25.60 -17.56 -11.61
C GLN A 531 -24.65 -16.72 -12.46
N GLU A 532 -24.71 -16.86 -13.79
CA GLU A 532 -23.86 -16.10 -14.72
C GLU A 532 -24.15 -14.60 -14.65
N LEU A 533 -25.43 -14.22 -14.58
CA LEU A 533 -25.82 -12.81 -14.46
C LEU A 533 -25.39 -12.23 -13.11
N ALA A 534 -25.47 -13.01 -12.03
CA ALA A 534 -24.98 -12.61 -10.71
C ALA A 534 -23.44 -12.43 -10.68
N GLU A 535 -22.67 -13.35 -11.26
CA GLU A 535 -21.21 -13.22 -11.40
C GLU A 535 -20.86 -11.95 -12.18
N ARG A 536 -21.52 -11.72 -13.32
CA ARG A 536 -21.30 -10.55 -14.16
C ARG A 536 -21.60 -9.25 -13.43
N TYR A 537 -22.66 -9.21 -12.63
CA TYR A 537 -22.99 -8.04 -11.81
C TYR A 537 -21.91 -7.76 -10.75
N ILE A 538 -21.45 -8.77 -10.01
CA ILE A 538 -20.38 -8.62 -9.01
C ILE A 538 -19.08 -8.11 -9.65
N ARG A 539 -18.70 -8.67 -10.81
CA ARG A 539 -17.50 -8.25 -11.55
C ARG A 539 -17.64 -6.84 -12.13
N GLY A 540 -18.86 -6.47 -12.54
CA GLY A 540 -19.20 -5.10 -12.93
C GLY A 540 -18.97 -4.11 -11.80
N LEU A 541 -19.49 -4.41 -10.60
CA LEU A 541 -19.24 -3.60 -9.39
C LEU A 541 -17.76 -3.50 -9.04
N ALA A 542 -17.03 -4.62 -9.11
CA ALA A 542 -15.59 -4.64 -8.83
C ALA A 542 -14.80 -3.74 -9.79
N THR A 543 -15.19 -3.71 -11.07
CA THR A 543 -14.54 -2.87 -12.08
C THR A 543 -14.91 -1.41 -11.90
N LEU A 544 -16.19 -1.11 -11.64
CA LEU A 544 -16.71 0.24 -11.45
C LEU A 544 -16.03 0.95 -10.27
N HIS A 545 -15.76 0.23 -9.19
CA HIS A 545 -15.17 0.78 -7.96
C HIS A 545 -13.67 0.53 -7.83
N GLY A 546 -12.98 0.17 -8.93
CA GLY A 546 -11.52 0.00 -8.94
C GLY A 546 -10.98 -1.23 -8.21
N VAL A 547 -11.84 -2.08 -7.64
CA VAL A 547 -11.48 -3.31 -6.92
C VAL A 547 -10.73 -4.29 -7.82
N THR A 548 -11.11 -4.39 -9.11
CA THR A 548 -10.42 -5.26 -10.07
C THR A 548 -8.92 -4.94 -10.17
N ALA A 549 -8.53 -3.67 -10.08
CA ALA A 549 -7.13 -3.24 -10.21
C ALA A 549 -6.28 -3.62 -9.00
N VAL A 550 -6.89 -3.76 -7.82
CA VAL A 550 -6.22 -4.16 -6.58
C VAL A 550 -6.39 -5.64 -6.24
N THR A 551 -7.04 -6.41 -7.12
CA THR A 551 -7.29 -7.84 -6.92
C THR A 551 -6.20 -8.70 -7.55
N ARG A 552 -5.62 -9.59 -6.75
CA ARG A 552 -4.69 -10.62 -7.17
C ARG A 552 -5.44 -11.95 -7.28
N VAL A 553 -5.86 -12.27 -8.50
CA VAL A 553 -6.39 -13.59 -8.85
C VAL A 553 -5.28 -14.65 -8.82
N HIS A 554 -5.66 -15.93 -8.87
CA HIS A 554 -4.73 -17.06 -8.77
C HIS A 554 -3.80 -16.96 -7.55
N THR A 555 -4.25 -16.34 -6.47
CA THR A 555 -3.46 -16.08 -5.28
C THR A 555 -4.24 -16.52 -4.06
N ARG A 556 -3.85 -17.67 -3.53
CA ARG A 556 -4.46 -18.29 -2.35
C ARG A 556 -3.76 -17.80 -1.10
N VAL A 557 -4.52 -17.50 -0.05
CA VAL A 557 -3.95 -17.22 1.27
C VAL A 557 -3.81 -18.54 2.02
N ASP A 558 -2.60 -18.83 2.47
CA ASP A 558 -2.27 -20.07 3.16
C ASP A 558 -2.08 -19.84 4.66
N GLU A 559 -1.73 -18.62 5.09
CA GLU A 559 -1.59 -18.31 6.51
C GLU A 559 -1.80 -16.81 6.77
N VAL A 560 -2.45 -16.49 7.88
CA VAL A 560 -2.55 -15.13 8.44
C VAL A 560 -2.14 -15.24 9.90
N LYS A 561 -1.15 -14.45 10.34
CA LYS A 561 -0.67 -14.43 11.73
C LYS A 561 -0.38 -13.02 12.18
N ALA A 562 -0.52 -12.75 13.48
CA ALA A 562 -0.05 -11.50 14.06
C ALA A 562 1.46 -11.34 13.81
N SER A 563 1.88 -10.15 13.41
CA SER A 563 3.28 -9.86 13.15
C SER A 563 4.11 -9.92 14.44
N PRO A 564 5.32 -10.52 14.43
CA PRO A 564 6.16 -10.63 15.63
C PRO A 564 6.56 -9.30 16.28
N ASP A 565 6.56 -8.22 15.50
CA ASP A 565 6.85 -6.84 15.92
C ASP A 565 5.64 -6.11 16.53
N GLY A 566 4.46 -6.74 16.53
CA GLY A 566 3.23 -6.20 17.12
C GLY A 566 2.52 -5.13 16.27
N GLY A 567 2.99 -4.87 15.05
CA GLY A 567 2.50 -3.76 14.20
C GLY A 567 1.36 -4.09 13.24
N GLY A 568 0.86 -5.33 13.19
CA GLY A 568 -0.15 -5.75 12.22
C GLY A 568 -0.16 -7.26 11.99
N TRP A 569 -0.32 -7.67 10.73
CA TRP A 569 -0.52 -9.04 10.28
C TRP A 569 0.47 -9.44 9.20
N GLU A 570 1.10 -10.61 9.38
CA GLU A 570 1.77 -11.34 8.31
C GLU A 570 0.73 -12.18 7.55
N VAL A 571 0.62 -11.96 6.24
CA VAL A 571 -0.25 -12.75 5.36
C VAL A 571 0.63 -13.52 4.38
N ARG A 572 0.62 -14.85 4.43
CA ARG A 572 1.34 -15.73 3.51
C ARG A 572 0.40 -16.17 2.40
N THR A 573 0.84 -15.97 1.17
CA THR A 573 0.09 -16.36 -0.03
C THR A 573 0.89 -17.28 -0.92
N VAL A 574 0.21 -18.16 -1.64
CA VAL A 574 0.76 -18.92 -2.75
C VAL A 574 0.06 -18.46 -4.03
N SER A 575 0.83 -18.04 -5.04
CA SER A 575 0.30 -17.68 -6.36
C SER A 575 0.57 -18.79 -7.36
N LEU A 576 -0.41 -19.07 -8.22
CA LEU A 576 -0.29 -20.00 -9.34
C LEU A 576 0.01 -19.24 -10.64
N GLU A 577 1.24 -19.32 -11.12
CA GLU A 577 1.70 -18.69 -12.36
C GLU A 577 1.79 -19.74 -13.48
N LYS A 578 1.20 -19.46 -14.65
CA LYS A 578 1.35 -20.31 -15.85
C LYS A 578 2.36 -19.67 -16.82
N ARG A 579 3.51 -20.32 -17.05
CA ARG A 579 4.51 -19.90 -18.06
C ARG A 579 4.81 -21.06 -19.00
N HIS A 580 4.69 -20.83 -20.32
CA HIS A 580 5.01 -21.82 -21.35
C HIS A 580 4.32 -23.19 -21.17
N GLY A 581 3.12 -23.22 -20.59
CA GLY A 581 2.37 -24.46 -20.33
C GLY A 581 2.73 -25.18 -19.03
N ALA A 582 3.76 -24.75 -18.30
CA ALA A 582 4.09 -25.25 -16.96
C ALA A 582 3.45 -24.39 -15.87
N ALA A 583 2.79 -25.03 -14.91
CA ALA A 583 2.26 -24.40 -13.71
C ALA A 583 3.36 -24.28 -12.65
N ARG A 584 3.55 -23.09 -12.10
CA ARG A 584 4.51 -22.82 -11.02
C ARG A 584 3.79 -22.19 -9.84
N LEU A 585 4.02 -22.73 -8.65
CA LEU A 585 3.58 -22.13 -7.40
C LEU A 585 4.66 -21.20 -6.87
N ARG A 586 4.25 -20.03 -6.37
CA ARG A 586 5.14 -19.03 -5.81
C ARG A 586 4.63 -18.56 -4.46
N GLU A 587 5.41 -18.76 -3.41
CA GLU A 587 5.10 -18.24 -2.09
C GLU A 587 5.51 -16.76 -1.97
N ARG A 588 4.68 -15.96 -1.28
CA ARG A 588 4.96 -14.58 -0.91
C ARG A 588 4.47 -14.32 0.51
N LEU A 589 5.25 -13.53 1.25
CA LEU A 589 4.90 -13.04 2.58
C LEU A 589 4.62 -11.54 2.51
N TRP A 590 3.40 -11.18 2.87
CA TRP A 590 2.88 -9.82 2.91
C TRP A 590 2.76 -9.35 4.36
N HIS A 591 2.80 -8.04 4.57
CA HIS A 591 2.52 -7.43 5.87
C HIS A 591 1.40 -6.42 5.66
N PHE A 592 0.43 -6.38 6.57
CA PHE A 592 -0.71 -5.49 6.52
C PHE A 592 -1.04 -4.97 7.92
N ASP A 593 -1.55 -3.76 8.03
CA ASP A 593 -2.02 -3.23 9.33
C ASP A 593 -3.35 -3.87 9.71
N LEU A 594 -4.19 -4.12 8.70
CA LEU A 594 -5.57 -4.59 8.84
C LEU A 594 -5.84 -5.77 7.89
N VAL A 595 -6.66 -6.73 8.35
CA VAL A 595 -7.08 -7.90 7.55
C VAL A 595 -8.59 -8.06 7.59
N VAL A 596 -9.20 -8.18 6.42
CA VAL A 596 -10.63 -8.47 6.23
C VAL A 596 -10.80 -9.85 5.60
N VAL A 597 -11.47 -10.75 6.32
CA VAL A 597 -11.82 -12.08 5.83
C VAL A 597 -13.20 -12.03 5.19
N ALA A 598 -13.26 -12.25 3.88
CA ALA A 598 -14.47 -12.20 3.07
C ALA A 598 -14.60 -13.44 2.16
N THR A 599 -14.15 -14.60 2.66
CA THR A 599 -14.07 -15.87 1.91
C THR A 599 -15.41 -16.59 1.78
N GLY A 600 -16.41 -16.20 2.57
CA GLY A 600 -17.65 -16.96 2.76
C GLY A 600 -17.44 -18.27 3.50
N HIS A 601 -18.52 -19.01 3.70
CA HIS A 601 -18.57 -20.23 4.54
C HIS A 601 -19.19 -21.45 3.83
N TYR A 602 -19.50 -21.36 2.52
CA TYR A 602 -20.05 -22.48 1.73
C TYR A 602 -18.98 -23.25 0.95
N CYS A 603 -17.83 -23.47 1.60
CA CYS A 603 -16.67 -24.12 0.98
C CYS A 603 -16.44 -25.53 1.51
N THR A 604 -16.58 -25.80 2.80
CA THR A 604 -16.24 -27.11 3.39
C THR A 604 -17.49 -27.97 3.61
N PRO A 605 -17.73 -29.06 2.84
CA PRO A 605 -18.85 -29.97 3.02
C PRO A 605 -19.03 -30.50 4.43
N ARG A 606 -20.26 -30.52 4.94
CA ARG A 606 -20.61 -31.24 6.17
C ARG A 606 -20.98 -32.67 5.81
N ILE A 607 -20.15 -33.65 6.19
CA ILE A 607 -20.36 -35.07 5.88
C ILE A 607 -20.63 -35.84 7.18
N PRO A 608 -21.88 -36.26 7.46
CA PRO A 608 -22.21 -37.01 8.66
C PRO A 608 -21.64 -38.43 8.66
N GLY A 609 -21.37 -38.97 9.85
CA GLY A 609 -20.87 -40.34 10.04
C GLY A 609 -21.98 -41.39 10.09
N PHE A 610 -22.70 -41.59 8.99
CA PHE A 610 -23.66 -42.71 8.90
C PHE A 610 -22.94 -44.06 8.83
N VAL A 611 -23.52 -45.10 9.43
CA VAL A 611 -22.99 -46.46 9.40
C VAL A 611 -22.99 -46.97 7.95
N GLY A 612 -21.85 -47.49 7.47
CA GLY A 612 -21.69 -48.02 6.11
C GLY A 612 -21.42 -46.99 5.01
N LEU A 613 -21.58 -45.68 5.28
CA LEU A 613 -21.41 -44.64 4.25
C LEU A 613 -19.97 -44.53 3.76
N LYS A 614 -18.99 -44.66 4.66
CA LYS A 614 -17.56 -44.58 4.32
C LYS A 614 -17.15 -45.74 3.43
N GLU A 615 -17.63 -46.93 3.75
CA GLU A 615 -17.39 -48.17 3.01
C GLU A 615 -18.04 -48.08 1.62
N TRP A 616 -19.27 -47.58 1.52
CA TRP A 616 -19.91 -47.32 0.24
C TRP A 616 -19.16 -46.28 -0.60
N LYS A 617 -18.72 -45.18 0.00
CA LYS A 617 -17.97 -44.14 -0.72
C LYS A 617 -16.66 -44.68 -1.27
N ALA A 618 -15.97 -45.53 -0.49
CA ALA A 618 -14.74 -46.19 -0.94
C ALA A 618 -15.00 -47.20 -2.07
N ALA A 619 -16.11 -47.96 -2.01
CA ALA A 619 -16.48 -48.92 -3.04
C ALA A 619 -17.02 -48.26 -4.33
N PHE A 620 -17.71 -47.12 -4.20
CA PHE A 620 -18.36 -46.42 -5.31
C PHE A 620 -18.15 -44.90 -5.26
N PRO A 621 -16.92 -44.41 -5.54
CA PRO A 621 -16.57 -42.99 -5.41
C PRO A 621 -17.48 -42.05 -6.19
N ASP A 622 -17.90 -42.43 -7.40
CA ASP A 622 -18.71 -41.57 -8.27
C ASP A 622 -20.22 -41.58 -7.97
N ARG A 623 -20.68 -42.47 -7.07
CA ARG A 623 -22.11 -42.63 -6.77
C ARG A 623 -22.56 -41.88 -5.53
N ILE A 624 -21.63 -41.53 -4.64
CA ILE A 624 -21.90 -40.72 -3.44
C ILE A 624 -21.18 -39.39 -3.58
N ILE A 625 -21.97 -38.31 -3.66
CA ILE A 625 -21.45 -36.96 -3.79
C ILE A 625 -22.05 -36.04 -2.72
N HIS A 626 -21.35 -34.97 -2.39
CA HIS A 626 -21.95 -33.83 -1.67
C HIS A 626 -22.59 -32.84 -2.65
N SER A 627 -23.52 -32.01 -2.21
CA SER A 627 -24.14 -30.95 -3.04
C SER A 627 -23.08 -30.02 -3.67
N LYS A 628 -21.94 -29.81 -3.00
CA LYS A 628 -20.78 -29.07 -3.53
C LYS A 628 -20.24 -29.64 -4.86
N GLN A 629 -20.36 -30.96 -5.07
CA GLN A 629 -19.88 -31.66 -6.27
C GLN A 629 -20.98 -31.78 -7.35
N TYR A 630 -22.21 -31.36 -7.06
CA TYR A 630 -23.29 -31.35 -8.03
C TYR A 630 -23.03 -30.27 -9.10
N ARG A 631 -23.21 -30.59 -10.38
CA ARG A 631 -22.97 -29.67 -11.51
C ARG A 631 -24.14 -29.64 -12.47
N ARG A 632 -24.58 -30.82 -12.90
CA ARG A 632 -25.67 -31.00 -13.85
C ARG A 632 -26.46 -32.27 -13.56
N PRO A 633 -27.77 -32.32 -13.89
CA PRO A 633 -28.62 -33.48 -13.59
C PRO A 633 -28.40 -34.69 -14.52
N GLN A 634 -27.81 -34.53 -15.72
CA GLN A 634 -27.75 -35.59 -16.75
C GLN A 634 -27.05 -36.86 -16.26
N ARG A 635 -26.10 -36.75 -15.33
CA ARG A 635 -25.40 -37.92 -14.75
C ARG A 635 -26.31 -38.88 -13.98
N PHE A 636 -27.52 -38.44 -13.63
CA PHE A 636 -28.52 -39.20 -12.87
C PHE A 636 -29.63 -39.77 -13.74
N GLN A 637 -29.50 -39.70 -15.06
CA GLN A 637 -30.53 -40.17 -15.99
C GLN A 637 -30.88 -41.64 -15.75
N GLY A 638 -32.17 -41.93 -15.56
CA GLY A 638 -32.68 -43.29 -15.33
C GLY A 638 -32.30 -43.92 -13.98
N GLN A 639 -31.68 -43.18 -13.06
CA GLN A 639 -31.23 -43.71 -11.76
C GLN A 639 -32.25 -43.44 -10.65
N ASN A 640 -32.26 -44.29 -9.63
CA ASN A 640 -32.93 -43.98 -8.35
C ASN A 640 -31.94 -43.22 -7.47
N VAL A 641 -32.25 -41.98 -7.12
CA VAL A 641 -31.35 -41.08 -6.40
C VAL A 641 -31.91 -40.78 -5.02
N LEU A 642 -31.08 -40.94 -3.99
CA LEU A 642 -31.38 -40.49 -2.64
C LEU A 642 -30.67 -39.15 -2.36
N ILE A 643 -31.41 -38.14 -1.93
CA ILE A 643 -30.90 -36.86 -1.47
C ILE A 643 -31.07 -36.79 0.05
N ILE A 644 -29.98 -36.54 0.77
CA ILE A 644 -29.98 -36.52 2.24
C ILE A 644 -29.91 -35.07 2.73
N GLY A 645 -30.92 -34.66 3.49
CA GLY A 645 -31.12 -33.29 3.94
C GLY A 645 -32.32 -32.64 3.24
N ALA A 646 -32.95 -31.67 3.90
CA ALA A 646 -34.18 -31.04 3.43
C ALA A 646 -34.06 -29.52 3.27
N GLY A 647 -32.84 -28.96 3.23
CA GLY A 647 -32.63 -27.53 3.01
C GLY A 647 -32.82 -27.10 1.55
N VAL A 648 -32.62 -25.80 1.27
CA VAL A 648 -32.82 -25.20 -0.06
C VAL A 648 -32.09 -25.96 -1.18
N SER A 649 -30.81 -26.28 -0.99
CA SER A 649 -30.03 -27.03 -1.99
C SER A 649 -30.62 -28.41 -2.30
N SER A 650 -31.21 -29.07 -1.32
CA SER A 650 -31.85 -30.37 -1.53
C SER A 650 -33.08 -30.23 -2.42
N SER A 651 -33.95 -29.26 -2.11
CA SER A 651 -35.16 -29.00 -2.89
C SER A 651 -34.86 -28.55 -4.32
N ASP A 652 -33.82 -27.75 -4.54
CA ASP A 652 -33.42 -27.35 -5.91
C ASP A 652 -32.86 -28.53 -6.71
N ILE A 653 -32.02 -29.37 -6.11
CA ILE A 653 -31.53 -30.59 -6.77
C ILE A 653 -32.70 -31.54 -7.06
N CYS A 654 -33.66 -31.72 -6.15
CA CYS A 654 -34.88 -32.49 -6.42
C CYS A 654 -35.59 -31.98 -7.68
N ARG A 655 -35.76 -30.66 -7.82
CA ARG A 655 -36.42 -30.05 -9.00
C ARG A 655 -35.66 -30.30 -10.30
N GLU A 656 -34.32 -30.21 -10.30
CA GLU A 656 -33.53 -30.49 -11.50
C GLU A 656 -33.49 -31.98 -11.87
N LEU A 657 -33.67 -32.90 -10.91
CA LEU A 657 -33.66 -34.33 -11.18
C LEU A 657 -35.00 -34.87 -11.69
N VAL A 658 -36.10 -34.17 -11.44
CA VAL A 658 -37.43 -34.61 -11.90
C VAL A 658 -37.52 -34.55 -13.42
N GLY A 659 -37.97 -35.65 -14.01
CA GLY A 659 -37.98 -35.85 -15.47
C GLY A 659 -36.66 -36.40 -16.04
N ILE A 660 -35.61 -36.52 -15.23
CA ILE A 660 -34.31 -37.09 -15.63
C ILE A 660 -34.03 -38.39 -14.86
N ALA A 661 -34.11 -38.36 -13.53
CA ALA A 661 -33.98 -39.54 -12.68
C ALA A 661 -35.23 -40.43 -12.77
N ASN A 662 -35.06 -41.73 -12.50
CA ASN A 662 -36.18 -42.68 -12.45
C ASN A 662 -37.03 -42.49 -11.18
N LYS A 663 -36.38 -42.38 -10.02
CA LYS A 663 -37.01 -42.04 -8.74
C LYS A 663 -36.12 -41.11 -7.94
N VAL A 664 -36.71 -40.12 -7.27
CA VAL A 664 -36.00 -39.19 -6.39
C VAL A 664 -36.55 -39.34 -4.98
N TYR A 665 -35.68 -39.72 -4.04
CA TYR A 665 -35.99 -39.79 -2.62
C TYR A 665 -35.35 -38.61 -1.89
N GLN A 666 -36.05 -37.97 -0.97
CA GLN A 666 -35.49 -36.94 -0.09
C GLN A 666 -35.64 -37.38 1.37
N SER A 667 -34.52 -37.60 2.06
CA SER A 667 -34.49 -37.95 3.49
C SER A 667 -34.44 -36.71 4.37
N VAL A 668 -35.31 -36.67 5.37
CA VAL A 668 -35.49 -35.53 6.28
C VAL A 668 -35.29 -35.95 7.74
N ARG A 669 -34.90 -35.00 8.60
CA ARG A 669 -34.72 -35.23 10.05
C ARG A 669 -35.83 -34.64 10.91
N GLY A 670 -36.71 -33.82 10.34
CA GLY A 670 -37.78 -33.13 11.07
C GLY A 670 -37.31 -31.83 11.74
N GLY A 671 -36.38 -31.11 11.12
CA GLY A 671 -35.86 -29.84 11.64
C GLY A 671 -36.70 -28.63 11.25
N ALA A 672 -36.64 -27.55 12.04
CA ALA A 672 -37.35 -26.29 11.77
C ALA A 672 -36.97 -25.60 10.44
N TYR A 673 -35.85 -25.99 9.84
CA TYR A 673 -35.36 -25.47 8.55
C TYR A 673 -35.59 -26.44 7.38
N ASP A 674 -36.34 -27.52 7.59
CA ASP A 674 -36.66 -28.48 6.54
C ASP A 674 -37.71 -27.87 5.59
N THR A 675 -37.44 -27.91 4.30
CA THR A 675 -38.36 -27.41 3.28
C THR A 675 -39.65 -28.23 3.31
N PRO A 676 -40.84 -27.61 3.39
CA PRO A 676 -42.12 -28.30 3.33
C PRO A 676 -42.28 -29.25 2.14
N ILE A 677 -43.14 -30.25 2.29
CA ILE A 677 -43.32 -31.29 1.27
C ILE A 677 -43.98 -30.76 -0.01
N HIS A 678 -44.92 -29.82 0.10
CA HIS A 678 -45.62 -29.26 -1.06
C HIS A 678 -44.72 -28.37 -1.95
N MET A 679 -43.55 -27.94 -1.45
CA MET A 679 -42.55 -27.22 -2.23
C MET A 679 -41.67 -28.14 -3.08
N LEU A 680 -41.75 -29.45 -2.88
CA LEU A 680 -41.13 -30.44 -3.74
C LEU A 680 -42.01 -30.75 -4.96
N PRO A 681 -41.42 -31.21 -6.06
CA PRO A 681 -42.18 -31.82 -7.13
C PRO A 681 -42.98 -33.04 -6.63
N GLU A 682 -44.20 -33.24 -7.14
CA GLU A 682 -45.09 -34.36 -6.75
C GLU A 682 -44.46 -35.75 -6.91
N SER A 683 -43.53 -35.90 -7.84
CA SER A 683 -42.81 -37.15 -8.10
C SER A 683 -41.66 -37.44 -7.12
N THR A 684 -41.36 -36.53 -6.20
CA THR A 684 -40.31 -36.72 -5.19
C THR A 684 -40.89 -37.42 -3.96
N ILE A 685 -40.27 -38.51 -3.54
CA ILE A 685 -40.71 -39.31 -2.40
C ILE A 685 -39.96 -38.87 -1.14
N ARG A 686 -40.68 -38.30 -0.17
CA ARG A 686 -40.08 -37.95 1.12
C ARG A 686 -40.01 -39.15 2.06
N VAL A 687 -38.86 -39.34 2.69
CA VAL A 687 -38.57 -40.50 3.55
C VAL A 687 -37.97 -40.07 4.88
N GLY A 688 -38.04 -40.97 5.87
CA GLY A 688 -37.50 -40.74 7.20
C GLY A 688 -35.97 -40.62 7.26
N PRO A 689 -35.41 -40.40 8.47
CA PRO A 689 -33.97 -40.30 8.67
C PRO A 689 -33.26 -41.62 8.35
N ILE A 690 -32.03 -41.53 7.86
CA ILE A 690 -31.18 -42.69 7.55
C ILE A 690 -30.60 -43.31 8.84
N GLU A 691 -30.64 -44.64 8.93
CA GLU A 691 -29.98 -45.43 9.97
C GLU A 691 -28.66 -46.06 9.45
N GLU A 692 -28.72 -46.80 8.32
CA GLU A 692 -27.59 -47.60 7.83
C GLU A 692 -27.55 -47.72 6.29
N PHE A 693 -26.34 -47.74 5.72
CA PHE A 693 -26.08 -48.06 4.31
C PHE A 693 -25.58 -49.51 4.13
N GLN A 694 -26.32 -50.33 3.37
CA GLN A 694 -26.07 -51.78 3.24
C GLN A 694 -25.58 -52.16 1.81
N PRO A 695 -24.32 -52.63 1.63
CA PRO A 695 -23.75 -52.92 0.31
C PRO A 695 -24.34 -54.17 -0.37
N PRO A 696 -24.21 -54.38 -1.71
CA PRO A 696 -23.53 -53.56 -2.74
C PRO A 696 -24.47 -52.60 -3.53
N ILE A 697 -23.95 -51.73 -4.41
CA ILE A 697 -24.77 -50.86 -5.30
C ILE A 697 -25.25 -51.62 -6.56
N PRO A 698 -26.52 -51.45 -7.02
CA PRO A 698 -27.58 -50.63 -6.45
C PRO A 698 -28.00 -51.15 -5.07
N GLY A 699 -27.95 -50.26 -4.07
CA GLY A 699 -27.82 -50.66 -2.68
C GLY A 699 -29.06 -50.43 -1.85
N GLN A 700 -29.04 -51.01 -0.65
CA GLN A 700 -30.14 -50.93 0.30
C GLN A 700 -29.82 -49.91 1.39
N ILE A 701 -30.82 -49.13 1.78
CA ILE A 701 -30.68 -48.11 2.82
C ILE A 701 -31.78 -48.33 3.85
N LEU A 702 -31.37 -48.60 5.08
CA LEU A 702 -32.27 -48.76 6.23
C LEU A 702 -32.58 -47.38 6.81
N LEU A 703 -33.87 -47.09 6.96
CA LEU A 703 -34.38 -45.90 7.62
C LEU A 703 -34.64 -46.19 9.10
N LYS A 704 -34.69 -45.13 9.92
CA LYS A 704 -34.92 -45.24 11.38
C LYS A 704 -36.28 -45.82 11.76
N ASP A 705 -37.26 -45.72 10.87
CA ASP A 705 -38.59 -46.31 11.05
C ASP A 705 -38.65 -47.80 10.63
N GLY A 706 -37.53 -48.39 10.22
CA GLY A 706 -37.42 -49.78 9.77
C GLY A 706 -37.73 -49.99 8.29
N GLN A 707 -38.12 -48.94 7.52
CA GLN A 707 -38.30 -49.05 6.08
C GLN A 707 -36.94 -49.24 5.38
N ILE A 708 -36.90 -50.13 4.38
CA ILE A 708 -35.71 -50.37 3.56
C ILE A 708 -35.96 -49.82 2.16
N LEU A 709 -35.14 -48.85 1.74
CA LEU A 709 -35.09 -48.37 0.37
C LEU A 709 -34.22 -49.32 -0.46
N GLN A 710 -34.75 -49.78 -1.59
CA GLN A 710 -34.05 -50.69 -2.50
C GLN A 710 -33.67 -49.99 -3.80
N ASP A 711 -32.72 -50.60 -4.51
CA ASP A 711 -32.23 -50.16 -5.81
C ASP A 711 -31.72 -48.72 -5.85
N ILE A 712 -31.04 -48.24 -4.79
CA ILE A 712 -30.48 -46.89 -4.77
C ILE A 712 -29.18 -46.86 -5.56
N HIS A 713 -29.14 -46.05 -6.61
CA HIS A 713 -28.03 -45.98 -7.57
C HIS A 713 -27.05 -44.86 -7.24
N ALA A 714 -27.54 -43.76 -6.67
CA ALA A 714 -26.72 -42.60 -6.32
C ALA A 714 -27.25 -41.89 -5.06
N VAL A 715 -26.34 -41.27 -4.32
CA VAL A 715 -26.62 -40.53 -3.10
C VAL A 715 -26.03 -39.13 -3.20
N VAL A 716 -26.84 -38.12 -2.91
CA VAL A 716 -26.42 -36.71 -2.84
C VAL A 716 -26.58 -36.22 -1.40
N LEU A 717 -25.47 -35.95 -0.72
CA LEU A 717 -25.45 -35.34 0.61
C LEU A 717 -25.70 -33.84 0.46
N ALA A 718 -26.91 -33.39 0.77
CA ALA A 718 -27.30 -31.97 0.84
C ALA A 718 -27.33 -31.50 2.29
N THR A 719 -26.28 -31.83 3.04
CA THR A 719 -26.19 -31.69 4.50
C THR A 719 -25.54 -30.39 4.97
N GLY A 720 -25.29 -29.46 4.05
CA GLY A 720 -24.76 -28.13 4.33
C GLY A 720 -23.23 -28.10 4.45
N TYR A 721 -22.73 -27.08 5.14
CA TYR A 721 -21.29 -26.81 5.22
C TYR A 721 -20.83 -26.66 6.67
N ILE A 722 -19.52 -26.68 6.85
CA ILE A 722 -18.81 -26.39 8.08
C ILE A 722 -18.09 -25.06 7.85
N THR A 723 -18.20 -24.13 8.79
CA THR A 723 -17.46 -22.87 8.71
C THR A 723 -15.98 -23.15 8.98
N SER A 724 -15.11 -22.63 8.11
CA SER A 724 -13.69 -22.93 8.16
C SER A 724 -12.85 -21.80 7.54
N TYR A 725 -11.80 -21.39 8.25
CA TYR A 725 -10.77 -20.47 7.80
C TYR A 725 -9.39 -21.13 7.91
N PRO A 726 -8.97 -22.00 6.96
CA PRO A 726 -7.75 -22.80 7.10
C PRO A 726 -6.46 -21.99 7.30
N PHE A 727 -6.41 -20.79 6.71
CA PHE A 727 -5.32 -19.82 6.88
C PHE A 727 -5.27 -19.18 8.29
N LEU A 728 -6.32 -19.34 9.10
CA LEU A 728 -6.41 -18.98 10.51
C LEU A 728 -6.51 -20.24 11.40
N SER A 729 -5.94 -21.38 10.98
CA SER A 729 -5.98 -22.64 11.73
C SER A 729 -5.48 -22.56 13.18
N HIS A 730 -4.61 -21.60 13.50
CA HIS A 730 -4.15 -21.33 14.88
C HIS A 730 -5.25 -20.73 15.79
N LEU A 731 -6.36 -20.24 15.22
CA LEU A 731 -7.56 -19.79 15.91
C LEU A 731 -8.67 -20.86 15.86
N HIS A 732 -8.39 -22.05 15.33
CA HIS A 732 -9.31 -23.18 15.35
C HIS A 732 -8.93 -24.16 16.47
N SER A 733 -9.93 -24.85 17.01
CA SER A 733 -9.70 -26.01 17.87
C SER A 733 -10.65 -27.15 17.49
N ASP A 734 -10.10 -28.17 16.81
CA ASP A 734 -10.86 -29.36 16.40
C ASP A 734 -11.25 -30.27 17.58
N ASN A 735 -10.76 -30.01 18.80
CA ASN A 735 -11.03 -30.83 19.98
C ASN A 735 -11.85 -30.10 21.05
N THR A 736 -12.09 -28.79 20.90
CA THR A 736 -12.87 -28.01 21.86
C THR A 736 -14.36 -28.10 21.51
N ALA A 737 -15.20 -28.39 22.50
CA ALA A 737 -16.65 -28.38 22.35
C ALA A 737 -17.18 -26.94 22.21
N LEU A 738 -18.37 -26.80 21.63
CA LEU A 738 -19.01 -25.50 21.35
C LEU A 738 -19.10 -24.58 22.59
N ASP A 739 -19.41 -25.14 23.76
CA ASP A 739 -19.57 -24.39 25.01
C ASP A 739 -18.25 -24.07 25.71
N GLU A 740 -17.16 -24.70 25.29
CA GLU A 740 -15.83 -24.60 25.90
C GLU A 740 -14.89 -23.66 25.14
N ALA A 741 -15.37 -22.97 24.10
CA ALA A 741 -14.59 -21.97 23.37
C ALA A 741 -14.07 -20.87 24.31
N ASP A 742 -12.76 -20.67 24.30
CA ASP A 742 -12.09 -19.57 25.02
C ASP A 742 -12.22 -18.23 24.27
N GLU A 743 -11.55 -17.18 24.77
CA GLU A 743 -11.63 -15.84 24.16
C GLU A 743 -10.88 -15.69 22.83
N ASN A 744 -10.06 -16.66 22.42
CA ASN A 744 -9.23 -16.60 21.21
C ASN A 744 -9.67 -17.59 20.12
N ILE A 745 -10.42 -18.63 20.48
CA ILE A 745 -10.92 -19.60 19.50
C ILE A 745 -11.97 -18.92 18.62
N LEU A 746 -11.81 -19.01 17.30
CA LEU A 746 -12.80 -18.61 16.30
C LEU A 746 -13.73 -19.77 15.93
N ILE A 747 -13.20 -20.98 15.79
CA ILE A 747 -13.93 -22.16 15.31
C ILE A 747 -13.66 -23.36 16.23
N THR A 748 -14.72 -23.95 16.77
CA THR A 748 -14.72 -25.18 17.56
C THR A 748 -14.90 -26.43 16.69
N SER A 749 -14.82 -27.61 17.32
CA SER A 749 -14.86 -28.93 16.66
C SER A 749 -16.08 -29.19 15.76
N ASP A 750 -17.22 -28.58 16.05
CA ASP A 750 -18.48 -28.69 15.32
C ASP A 750 -18.53 -27.80 14.07
N GLY A 751 -17.76 -26.71 14.07
CA GLY A 751 -17.69 -25.70 13.01
C GLY A 751 -19.05 -25.12 12.61
N GLU A 752 -19.96 -24.90 13.58
CA GLU A 752 -21.29 -24.32 13.36
C GLU A 752 -21.34 -22.81 13.62
N MET A 753 -20.39 -22.26 14.38
CA MET A 753 -20.37 -20.88 14.84
C MET A 753 -18.98 -20.26 14.66
N VAL A 754 -18.95 -18.93 14.43
CA VAL A 754 -17.73 -18.12 14.51
C VAL A 754 -17.75 -17.36 15.84
N HIS A 755 -16.89 -17.77 16.76
CA HIS A 755 -16.82 -17.22 18.10
C HIS A 755 -16.09 -15.86 18.13
N ASN A 756 -16.30 -15.10 19.21
CA ASN A 756 -15.52 -13.92 19.55
C ASN A 756 -15.53 -12.77 18.51
N LEU A 757 -16.66 -12.59 17.82
CA LEU A 757 -16.88 -11.46 16.92
C LEU A 757 -17.85 -10.42 17.53
N HIS A 758 -17.42 -9.16 17.58
CA HIS A 758 -18.29 -8.02 17.88
C HIS A 758 -19.11 -7.66 16.64
N LYS A 759 -20.44 -7.63 16.81
CA LYS A 759 -21.43 -7.38 15.74
C LYS A 759 -21.20 -8.23 14.48
N ASP A 760 -20.73 -9.47 14.62
CA ASP A 760 -20.40 -10.36 13.48
C ASP A 760 -19.37 -9.79 12.49
N ILE A 761 -18.58 -8.78 12.90
CA ILE A 761 -17.60 -8.08 12.06
C ILE A 761 -16.20 -8.15 12.70
N PHE A 762 -15.99 -7.60 13.91
CA PHE A 762 -14.65 -7.36 14.44
C PHE A 762 -14.22 -8.47 15.40
N TYR A 763 -13.02 -9.03 15.22
CA TYR A 763 -12.47 -10.02 16.16
C TYR A 763 -12.09 -9.36 17.48
N ILE A 764 -12.78 -9.71 18.57
CA ILE A 764 -12.71 -8.98 19.84
C ILE A 764 -11.29 -8.89 20.44
N PRO A 765 -10.47 -9.96 20.46
CA PRO A 765 -9.11 -9.88 20.98
C PRO A 765 -8.18 -8.96 20.17
N ASN A 766 -8.38 -8.88 18.85
CA ASN A 766 -7.62 -8.01 17.98
C ASN A 766 -8.50 -7.51 16.81
N PRO A 767 -9.15 -6.34 16.92
CA PRO A 767 -10.16 -5.89 15.97
C PRO A 767 -9.59 -5.38 14.65
N THR A 768 -8.27 -5.39 14.49
CA THR A 768 -7.61 -5.19 13.18
C THR A 768 -7.80 -6.39 12.25
N LEU A 769 -8.24 -7.53 12.78
CA LEU A 769 -8.83 -8.64 12.02
C LEU A 769 -10.35 -8.53 12.06
N ALA A 770 -10.98 -8.51 10.89
CA ALA A 770 -12.42 -8.41 10.77
C ALA A 770 -12.96 -9.33 9.68
N PHE A 771 -14.27 -9.56 9.70
CA PHE A 771 -14.99 -10.50 8.86
C PHE A 771 -16.18 -9.80 8.21
N ILE A 772 -16.46 -10.17 6.95
CA ILE A 772 -17.70 -9.76 6.27
C ILE A 772 -18.36 -11.01 5.70
N GLY A 773 -19.67 -11.11 5.92
CA GLY A 773 -20.48 -12.21 5.40
C GLY A 773 -20.53 -13.46 6.26
N VAL A 774 -20.37 -13.30 7.58
CA VAL A 774 -20.61 -14.37 8.58
C VAL A 774 -22.10 -14.68 8.75
N PRO A 775 -23.03 -13.70 8.82
CA PRO A 775 -24.45 -14.00 8.98
C PRO A 775 -25.07 -14.76 7.80
N TYR A 776 -26.09 -15.57 8.09
CA TYR A 776 -26.87 -16.33 7.09
C TYR A 776 -28.39 -16.24 7.34
N HIS A 777 -29.17 -16.70 6.36
CA HIS A 777 -30.61 -16.44 6.26
C HIS A 777 -30.93 -14.93 6.17
N ALA A 778 -30.15 -14.23 5.34
CA ALA A 778 -30.24 -12.79 5.11
C ALA A 778 -30.10 -12.44 3.62
N ALA A 779 -30.48 -11.22 3.22
CA ALA A 779 -30.22 -10.69 1.90
C ALA A 779 -28.72 -10.32 1.77
N ALA A 780 -27.93 -11.26 1.27
CA ALA A 780 -26.47 -11.20 1.31
C ALA A 780 -25.86 -9.91 0.71
N PHE A 781 -26.33 -9.47 -0.46
CA PHE A 781 -25.70 -8.35 -1.18
C PHE A 781 -25.87 -7.01 -0.44
N THR A 782 -27.06 -6.77 0.10
CA THR A 782 -27.35 -5.58 0.90
C THR A 782 -26.64 -5.61 2.23
N LEU A 783 -26.77 -6.71 2.97
CA LEU A 783 -26.21 -6.87 4.31
C LEU A 783 -24.69 -6.69 4.31
N PHE A 784 -23.99 -7.33 3.36
CA PHE A 784 -22.53 -7.23 3.26
C PHE A 784 -22.09 -5.82 2.87
N GLY A 785 -22.91 -5.10 2.09
CA GLY A 785 -22.69 -3.69 1.81
C GLY A 785 -22.74 -2.80 3.06
N PHE A 786 -23.65 -3.08 4.00
CA PHE A 786 -23.71 -2.36 5.27
C PHE A 786 -22.56 -2.71 6.21
N GLN A 787 -22.23 -4.00 6.34
CA GLN A 787 -21.04 -4.43 7.10
C GLN A 787 -19.76 -3.78 6.54
N ALA A 788 -19.62 -3.69 5.22
CA ALA A 788 -18.47 -3.07 4.57
C ALA A 788 -18.37 -1.55 4.83
N GLN A 789 -19.49 -0.83 4.81
CA GLN A 789 -19.52 0.61 5.15
C GLN A 789 -19.11 0.86 6.61
N VAL A 790 -19.66 0.08 7.54
CA VAL A 790 -19.32 0.15 8.97
C VAL A 790 -17.84 -0.14 9.18
N LEU A 791 -17.34 -1.22 8.60
CA LEU A 791 -15.94 -1.62 8.67
C LEU A 791 -15.01 -0.54 8.11
N ALA A 792 -15.30 0.01 6.93
CA ALA A 792 -14.47 1.02 6.30
C ALA A 792 -14.38 2.30 7.15
N ARG A 793 -15.47 2.73 7.77
CA ARG A 793 -15.45 3.89 8.69
C ARG A 793 -14.61 3.65 9.93
N VAL A 794 -14.74 2.48 10.55
CA VAL A 794 -13.94 2.13 11.73
C VAL A 794 -12.45 2.09 11.37
N PHE A 795 -12.10 1.43 10.27
CA PHE A 795 -10.71 1.32 9.81
C PHE A 795 -10.12 2.66 9.35
N ALA A 796 -10.93 3.57 8.82
CA ALA A 796 -10.54 4.94 8.50
C ALA A 796 -10.45 5.87 9.72
N GLY A 797 -10.78 5.40 10.93
CA GLY A 797 -10.81 6.21 12.15
C GLY A 797 -12.00 7.20 12.23
N LYS A 798 -13.02 6.99 11.40
CA LYS A 798 -14.25 7.81 11.30
C LYS A 798 -15.38 7.32 12.21
N ALA A 799 -15.20 6.16 12.83
CA ALA A 799 -16.05 5.64 13.91
C ALA A 799 -15.15 4.91 14.90
N ARG A 800 -15.55 4.84 16.18
CA ARG A 800 -14.74 4.21 17.23
C ARG A 800 -15.35 2.87 17.64
N LEU A 801 -14.47 1.89 17.84
CA LEU A 801 -14.87 0.66 18.51
C LEU A 801 -15.12 0.93 20.00
N PRO A 802 -16.13 0.28 20.60
CA PRO A 802 -16.25 0.20 22.05
C PRO A 802 -14.98 -0.40 22.67
N SER A 803 -14.81 -0.23 23.97
CA SER A 803 -13.73 -0.90 24.70
C SER A 803 -13.85 -2.42 24.58
N ARG A 804 -12.73 -3.14 24.71
CA ARG A 804 -12.72 -4.61 24.67
C ARG A 804 -13.71 -5.21 25.68
N ALA A 805 -13.85 -4.62 26.87
CA ALA A 805 -14.79 -5.08 27.89
C ALA A 805 -16.25 -4.94 27.44
N GLU A 806 -16.62 -3.82 26.83
CA GLU A 806 -17.97 -3.59 26.30
C GLU A 806 -18.28 -4.56 25.14
N MET A 807 -17.32 -4.77 24.22
CA MET A 807 -17.49 -5.72 23.13
C MET A 807 -17.71 -7.17 23.63
N VAL A 808 -16.97 -7.58 24.67
CA VAL A 808 -17.15 -8.89 25.32
C VAL A 808 -18.52 -9.00 25.98
N GLU A 809 -18.98 -7.95 26.64
CA GLU A 809 -20.29 -7.93 27.30
C GLU A 809 -21.44 -8.03 26.30
N GLU A 810 -21.38 -7.26 25.21
CA GLU A 810 -22.34 -7.35 24.12
C GLU A 810 -22.36 -8.74 23.46
N TYR A 811 -21.18 -9.34 23.28
CA TYR A 811 -21.06 -10.70 22.75
C TYR A 811 -21.71 -11.73 23.69
N LYS A 812 -21.44 -11.67 25.01
CA LYS A 812 -22.06 -12.56 26.00
C LYS A 812 -23.58 -12.42 26.03
N LYS A 813 -24.08 -11.19 26.00
CA LYS A 813 -25.52 -10.92 25.93
C LYS A 813 -26.16 -11.57 24.70
N LYS A 814 -25.51 -11.47 23.53
CA LYS A 814 -25.99 -12.16 22.31
C LYS A 814 -25.96 -13.68 22.45
N VAL A 815 -24.96 -14.24 23.14
CA VAL A 815 -24.89 -15.69 23.44
C VAL A 815 -26.05 -16.11 24.35
N GLU A 816 -26.39 -15.31 25.37
CA GLU A 816 -27.55 -15.57 26.24
C GLU A 816 -28.88 -15.50 25.48
N GLU A 817 -29.01 -14.56 24.55
CA GLU A 817 -30.24 -14.36 23.77
C GLU A 817 -30.46 -15.41 22.68
N LYS A 818 -29.39 -15.83 21.97
CA LYS A 818 -29.49 -16.72 20.79
C LYS A 818 -29.03 -18.16 21.03
N GLY A 819 -28.33 -18.41 22.13
CA GLY A 819 -27.58 -19.65 22.35
C GLY A 819 -26.35 -19.75 21.46
N ARG A 820 -25.48 -20.74 21.73
CA ARG A 820 -24.35 -21.07 20.85
C ARG A 820 -24.77 -22.01 19.74
N GLY A 821 -24.03 -22.00 18.63
CA GLY A 821 -24.20 -22.95 17.51
C GLY A 821 -24.92 -22.35 16.30
N ARG A 822 -25.57 -23.20 15.50
CA ARG A 822 -26.13 -22.84 14.19
C ARG A 822 -27.26 -21.79 14.20
N SER A 823 -27.79 -21.35 15.33
CA SER A 823 -28.73 -20.21 15.39
C SER A 823 -28.03 -18.86 15.54
N PHE A 824 -26.79 -18.83 16.04
CA PHE A 824 -26.15 -17.63 16.58
C PHE A 824 -26.02 -16.50 15.54
N HIS A 825 -25.53 -16.82 14.34
CA HIS A 825 -25.40 -15.85 13.24
C HIS A 825 -26.61 -15.85 12.28
N SER A 826 -27.70 -16.52 12.64
CA SER A 826 -28.91 -16.53 11.81
C SER A 826 -29.71 -15.23 11.94
N LEU A 827 -30.19 -14.72 10.81
CA LEU A 827 -31.11 -13.58 10.71
C LEU A 827 -32.47 -13.97 10.11
N ALA A 828 -32.85 -15.25 10.26
CA ALA A 828 -34.12 -15.78 9.74
C ALA A 828 -35.35 -15.11 10.38
N GLY A 829 -35.29 -14.77 11.67
CA GLY A 829 -36.40 -14.19 12.42
C GLY A 829 -36.99 -12.92 11.79
N HIS A 830 -38.28 -12.69 12.06
CA HIS A 830 -38.99 -11.50 11.59
C HIS A 830 -38.32 -10.23 12.11
N GLY A 831 -38.06 -9.26 11.22
CA GLY A 831 -37.33 -8.02 11.56
C GLY A 831 -35.86 -8.18 11.96
N ALA A 832 -35.30 -9.39 12.04
CA ALA A 832 -33.95 -9.61 12.60
C ALA A 832 -32.83 -8.94 11.77
N GLU A 833 -32.88 -9.04 10.44
CA GLU A 833 -31.92 -8.40 9.55
C GLU A 833 -32.04 -6.87 9.59
N VAL A 834 -33.28 -6.36 9.54
CA VAL A 834 -33.56 -4.92 9.59
C VAL A 834 -33.09 -4.32 10.91
N GLY A 835 -33.32 -5.01 12.04
CA GLY A 835 -32.84 -4.62 13.36
C GLY A 835 -31.32 -4.62 13.45
N TYR A 836 -30.67 -5.68 12.95
CA TYR A 836 -29.21 -5.78 12.92
C TYR A 836 -28.56 -4.65 12.10
N VAL A 837 -29.07 -4.37 10.90
CA VAL A 837 -28.52 -3.30 10.04
C VAL A 837 -28.72 -1.93 10.71
N ARG A 838 -29.90 -1.70 11.30
CA ARG A 838 -30.17 -0.46 12.04
C ARG A 838 -29.18 -0.26 13.18
N GLU A 839 -28.94 -1.29 13.97
CA GLU A 839 -28.03 -1.25 15.11
C GLU A 839 -26.59 -0.87 14.70
N ILE A 840 -26.03 -1.53 13.68
CA ILE A 840 -24.65 -1.23 13.25
C ILE A 840 -24.53 0.15 12.59
N VAL A 841 -25.57 0.59 11.85
CA VAL A 841 -25.60 1.90 11.18
C VAL A 841 -25.77 3.04 12.17
N GLU A 842 -26.67 2.91 13.14
CA GLU A 842 -26.88 3.91 14.20
C GLU A 842 -25.62 4.10 15.04
N TRP A 843 -24.92 3.02 15.37
CA TRP A 843 -23.65 3.08 16.08
C TRP A 843 -22.60 3.94 15.33
N VAL A 844 -22.31 3.64 14.06
CA VAL A 844 -21.29 4.40 13.32
C VAL A 844 -21.72 5.82 12.98
N ASN A 845 -23.02 6.07 12.81
CA ASN A 845 -23.55 7.41 12.55
C ASN A 845 -23.44 8.31 13.78
N ARG A 846 -23.68 7.78 14.99
CA ARG A 846 -23.50 8.51 16.24
C ARG A 846 -22.08 9.05 16.38
N ASP A 847 -21.08 8.22 16.05
CA ASP A 847 -19.67 8.61 16.14
C ASP A 847 -19.25 9.51 14.97
N GLY A 848 -19.76 9.24 13.77
CA GLY A 848 -19.49 10.02 12.56
C GLY A 848 -20.03 11.45 12.62
N GLU A 849 -21.18 11.68 13.27
CA GLU A 849 -21.77 13.02 13.45
C GLU A 849 -20.84 13.94 14.27
N ALA A 850 -20.10 13.39 15.24
CA ALA A 850 -19.11 14.14 16.01
C ALA A 850 -17.89 14.56 15.17
N LEU A 851 -17.63 13.89 14.05
CA LEU A 851 -16.53 14.15 13.12
C LEU A 851 -16.98 14.87 11.84
N GLY A 852 -18.27 15.16 11.68
CA GLY A 852 -18.84 15.80 10.49
C GLY A 852 -18.95 14.87 9.27
N GLU A 853 -18.96 13.56 9.46
CA GLU A 853 -19.11 12.58 8.39
C GLU A 853 -20.58 12.45 7.92
N PRO A 854 -20.83 12.21 6.61
CA PRO A 854 -22.17 11.95 6.11
C PRO A 854 -22.83 10.76 6.83
N LYS A 855 -24.17 10.76 6.97
CA LYS A 855 -24.88 9.61 7.56
C LYS A 855 -24.93 8.45 6.58
N VAL A 856 -24.66 7.22 7.05
CA VAL A 856 -25.05 6.00 6.32
C VAL A 856 -26.55 5.84 6.50
N GLU A 857 -27.29 5.76 5.40
CA GLU A 857 -28.71 5.44 5.46
C GLU A 857 -28.88 3.93 5.57
N ALA A 858 -29.76 3.46 6.47
CA ALA A 858 -30.12 2.04 6.55
C ALA A 858 -30.96 1.63 5.32
N HIS A 859 -31.56 0.43 5.36
CA HIS A 859 -32.46 -0.01 4.29
C HIS A 859 -33.56 1.02 4.00
N ALA A 860 -33.79 1.31 2.71
CA ALA A 860 -34.90 2.15 2.26
C ALA A 860 -36.25 1.52 2.66
N GLU A 861 -37.26 2.36 2.93
CA GLU A 861 -38.59 1.89 3.35
C GLU A 861 -39.23 0.95 2.32
N GLU A 862 -39.06 1.24 1.03
CA GLU A 862 -39.54 0.39 -0.06
C GLU A 862 -38.90 -1.01 -0.03
N TRP A 863 -37.58 -1.06 0.21
CA TRP A 863 -36.85 -2.32 0.34
C TRP A 863 -37.34 -3.12 1.55
N VAL A 864 -37.54 -2.47 2.70
CA VAL A 864 -38.03 -3.12 3.93
C VAL A 864 -39.41 -3.72 3.70
N LYS A 865 -40.30 -2.98 3.05
CA LYS A 865 -41.65 -3.45 2.72
C LYS A 865 -41.59 -4.70 1.84
N GLU A 866 -40.82 -4.67 0.76
CA GLU A 866 -40.70 -5.79 -0.17
C GLU A 866 -40.03 -7.01 0.47
N TYR A 867 -39.04 -6.78 1.33
CA TYR A 867 -38.35 -7.85 2.06
C TYR A 867 -39.27 -8.54 3.08
N GLU A 868 -40.07 -7.79 3.82
CA GLU A 868 -41.04 -8.36 4.76
C GLU A 868 -42.19 -9.05 4.04
N GLU A 869 -42.67 -8.52 2.91
CA GLU A 869 -43.64 -9.21 2.04
C GLU A 869 -43.07 -10.54 1.52
N PHE A 870 -41.81 -10.55 1.09
CA PHE A 870 -41.13 -11.77 0.65
C PHE A 870 -40.98 -12.80 1.79
N LYS A 871 -40.53 -12.37 2.98
CA LYS A 871 -40.43 -13.26 4.15
C LYS A 871 -41.80 -13.80 4.57
N THR A 872 -42.83 -12.97 4.54
CA THR A 872 -44.20 -13.37 4.89
C THR A 872 -44.70 -14.44 3.92
N ARG A 873 -44.57 -14.24 2.60
CA ARG A 873 -44.91 -15.25 1.60
C ARG A 873 -44.18 -16.58 1.83
N ILE A 874 -42.87 -16.53 2.08
CA ILE A 874 -42.09 -17.75 2.37
C ILE A 874 -42.58 -18.43 3.66
N THR A 875 -42.95 -17.66 4.67
CA THR A 875 -43.42 -18.19 5.95
C THR A 875 -44.81 -18.83 5.80
N GLU A 876 -45.71 -18.19 5.07
CA GLU A 876 -47.05 -18.70 4.74
C GLU A 876 -46.97 -19.96 3.86
N GLU A 877 -46.10 -19.95 2.84
CA GLU A 877 -45.77 -21.14 2.06
C GLU A 877 -45.15 -22.21 2.97
N CYS A 878 -44.28 -21.88 3.93
CA CYS A 878 -43.68 -22.87 4.81
C CYS A 878 -44.62 -23.46 5.88
N CYS A 879 -45.66 -22.73 6.31
CA CYS A 879 -46.55 -23.12 7.41
C CYS A 879 -48.02 -22.75 7.08
N PRO A 880 -48.68 -23.49 6.17
CA PRO A 880 -50.05 -23.16 5.72
C PRO A 880 -51.14 -23.26 6.80
N ASP A 881 -50.87 -23.96 7.91
CA ASP A 881 -51.84 -24.16 9.01
C ASP A 881 -51.73 -23.13 10.16
N GLY A 882 -50.91 -22.08 10.00
CA GLY A 882 -50.84 -20.98 10.97
C GLY A 882 -50.19 -21.32 12.32
N HIS A 883 -49.58 -22.49 12.46
CA HIS A 883 -48.70 -22.80 13.58
C HIS A 883 -47.29 -22.32 13.26
N THR A 884 -46.93 -21.13 13.75
CA THR A 884 -45.53 -20.80 14.01
C THR A 884 -44.96 -21.88 14.93
N PRO A 885 -43.89 -22.60 14.56
CA PRO A 885 -43.24 -23.48 15.51
C PRO A 885 -42.79 -22.61 16.69
N GLU A 886 -43.24 -22.94 17.89
CA GLU A 886 -42.69 -22.35 19.12
C GLU A 886 -41.15 -22.48 19.05
N PRO A 887 -40.40 -21.45 19.49
CA PRO A 887 -38.97 -21.62 19.68
C PRO A 887 -38.79 -22.81 20.62
N LEU A 888 -38.19 -23.88 20.13
CA LEU A 888 -37.81 -25.01 20.97
C LEU A 888 -37.02 -24.42 22.15
N SER A 889 -37.56 -24.60 23.35
CA SER A 889 -36.85 -24.38 24.61
C SER A 889 -35.51 -25.13 24.57
N PRO A 890 -34.45 -24.57 25.17
CA PRO A 890 -33.04 -24.78 24.82
C PRO A 890 -32.58 -26.21 24.60
#